data_AF-A0A3M6ZPD5-F1
#
_entry.id   AF-A0A3M6ZPD5-F1
#
_cell.length_a   1.000
_cell.length_b   1.000
_cell.length_c   1.000
_cell.angle_alpha   90.00
_cell.angle_beta   90.00
_cell.angle_gamma   90.00
#
_symmetry.space_group_name_H-M   'P 1'
#
loop_
_entity.id
_entity.type
_entity.pdbx_description
1 polymer ?
#
loop_
_entity_poly.entity_id
_entity_poly.type
_entity_poly.pdbx_seq_one_letter_code
_entity_poly.pdbx_strand_id
1 'polypeptide(L)'
;LVADHPEAKAALAAVREGNENEGEDVLTSIQALGSQLQSALQPTPDERLIAAHAGLLTLLLWEFASGVNDLLSEGSGLVQAMLTAANPNAGDAVVAGVAASLLGTLYEFSTKDSPIPRRTLAPLLTQKLGRSKYLEALTLLRRHPAVRDADLEGPSEDSLLSARFIDLFMNEYTRLRRAIDKDPGVEVLPPSSAEAGVDRDVLDELRGQLQATKDALTQAQQEALTASQQAEQDRLTSAKELQTSTSEVERLRKINEAMQNGHQSELEKLAREYEQARQQAANDQQRVFGAAKAEADRQSEARLREQGAAGAQKVAELERKIVELGNEKRNDQKKHTDITRQLDQLNSRHTELGNQEQQVRRQLGELTPRHSQLESEHAKLKEEVQKAKADLETAKSDAEKRGELAERLTAQVKELREELAGKEDELAGERKGYGELEKEVEGLKTKLESAEKQLLEAQKRAEDAEGKVGQGEQDLKAAKEEAEKAAKKAEDADGKVKAAEQQAKEAEGKVATAEKKAEDVEAKLQAAEKKAKDAEGKVTAAEQKAKDVEGKVTAAEKKAKDAEGKVTAAEKKAKDAEGKVQAAEKKAKDAEGKVTAAEKKATDAEGKVTTAEKHAREAESKAKAAEKKANEATKDSSGKAGNKKGGDKGNDKTAEDNNKKISELETKLASLQKEVSEAQTTASTAQATTTETRAELEKAQTDLSAAQEALEKTKSNLETLKTKLDAAQEGEKSAKEELESMLLVMGDIEAKRDGYRSKIREMGGEVSEEESEDDEDEEDEEE
;
A
#
# COMPACT_ATOMS: atom_id res chain seq x y z
N LEU A 1 -42.97 2.03 89.98
CA LEU A 1 -44.02 2.64 89.15
C LEU A 1 -43.84 2.22 87.69
N VAL A 2 -42.82 2.69 86.98
CA VAL A 2 -42.77 2.57 85.50
C VAL A 2 -41.68 1.61 84.96
N ALA A 3 -40.56 1.40 85.66
CA ALA A 3 -39.40 0.67 85.15
C ALA A 3 -39.71 -0.73 84.56
N ASP A 4 -40.51 -1.53 85.28
CA ASP A 4 -40.75 -2.96 84.98
C ASP A 4 -42.12 -3.20 84.29
N HIS A 5 -42.81 -2.16 83.85
CA HIS A 5 -44.19 -2.23 83.35
C HIS A 5 -44.34 -1.50 82.00
N PRO A 6 -44.40 -2.22 80.85
CA PRO A 6 -44.46 -1.59 79.53
C PRO A 6 -45.75 -0.77 79.32
N GLU A 7 -46.89 -1.24 79.84
CA GLU A 7 -48.14 -0.47 79.86
C GLU A 7 -47.99 0.88 80.59
N ALA A 8 -47.25 0.92 81.70
CA ALA A 8 -46.99 2.14 82.45
C ALA A 8 -45.98 3.06 81.75
N LYS A 9 -45.04 2.50 80.98
CA LYS A 9 -44.13 3.27 80.10
C LYS A 9 -44.93 3.94 78.98
N ALA A 10 -45.82 3.20 78.32
CA ALA A 10 -46.72 3.72 77.30
C ALA A 10 -47.69 4.78 77.85
N ALA A 11 -48.29 4.53 79.02
CA ALA A 11 -49.20 5.49 79.67
C ALA A 11 -48.49 6.78 80.09
N LEU A 12 -47.25 6.71 80.59
CA LEU A 12 -46.45 7.90 80.86
C LEU A 12 -46.08 8.63 79.56
N ALA A 13 -45.58 7.91 78.54
CA ALA A 13 -45.23 8.49 77.23
C ALA A 13 -46.42 9.12 76.49
N ALA A 14 -47.66 8.81 76.88
CA ALA A 14 -48.89 9.44 76.38
C ALA A 14 -49.25 10.76 77.10
N VAL A 15 -48.60 11.09 78.23
CA VAL A 15 -48.77 12.38 78.92
C VAL A 15 -48.17 13.50 78.07
N ARG A 16 -48.86 14.65 78.05
CA ARG A 16 -48.46 15.88 77.34
C ARG A 16 -48.46 17.05 78.32
N GLU A 17 -47.51 17.96 78.15
CA GLU A 17 -47.37 19.21 78.90
C GLU A 17 -47.31 20.40 77.91
N GLY A 18 -47.83 21.56 78.29
CA GLY A 18 -48.02 22.73 77.41
C GLY A 18 -49.44 22.83 76.83
N ASN A 19 -49.87 24.05 76.47
CA ASN A 19 -51.20 24.34 75.93
C ASN A 19 -51.17 24.93 74.50
N GLU A 20 -51.52 24.10 73.52
CA GLU A 20 -51.63 24.46 72.09
C GLU A 20 -52.53 25.68 71.84
N ASN A 21 -53.56 25.89 72.68
CA ASN A 21 -54.50 27.00 72.55
C ASN A 21 -53.94 28.36 73.01
N GLU A 22 -52.86 28.34 73.80
CA GLU A 22 -52.16 29.55 74.28
C GLU A 22 -50.86 29.81 73.49
N GLY A 23 -50.54 28.95 72.51
CA GLY A 23 -49.35 29.07 71.66
C GLY A 23 -48.09 28.48 72.28
N GLU A 24 -48.22 27.60 73.26
CA GLU A 24 -47.10 26.84 73.85
C GLU A 24 -46.84 25.55 73.06
N ASP A 25 -45.56 25.16 72.95
CA ASP A 25 -45.17 23.87 72.38
C ASP A 25 -45.64 22.71 73.26
N VAL A 26 -46.40 21.78 72.69
CA VAL A 26 -46.96 20.63 73.43
C VAL A 26 -45.97 19.46 73.43
N LEU A 27 -45.19 19.37 74.51
CA LEU A 27 -44.15 18.35 74.69
C LEU A 27 -44.75 17.05 75.28
N THR A 28 -44.19 15.89 74.97
CA THR A 28 -44.41 14.67 75.77
C THR A 28 -43.70 14.77 77.12
N SER A 29 -44.10 13.95 78.10
CA SER A 29 -43.35 13.85 79.35
C SER A 29 -41.89 13.38 79.17
N ILE A 30 -41.59 12.66 78.07
CA ILE A 30 -40.23 12.20 77.76
C ILE A 30 -39.41 13.35 77.16
N GLN A 31 -40.01 14.08 76.22
CA GLN A 31 -39.47 15.31 75.63
C GLN A 31 -39.20 16.37 76.71
N ALA A 32 -40.16 16.64 77.60
CA ALA A 32 -40.01 17.57 78.72
C ALA A 32 -38.84 17.20 79.66
N LEU A 33 -38.71 15.92 80.04
CA LEU A 33 -37.56 15.42 80.81
C LEU A 33 -36.24 15.54 80.03
N GLY A 34 -36.27 15.38 78.71
CA GLY A 34 -35.14 15.59 77.80
C GLY A 34 -34.69 17.05 77.74
N SER A 35 -35.65 17.99 77.67
CA SER A 35 -35.41 19.44 77.67
C SER A 35 -34.88 19.93 79.03
N GLN A 36 -35.42 19.39 80.14
CA GLN A 36 -34.91 19.63 81.49
C GLN A 36 -33.46 19.12 81.64
N LEU A 37 -33.16 17.92 81.12
CA LEU A 37 -31.79 17.39 81.09
C LEU A 37 -30.86 18.24 80.19
N GLN A 38 -31.29 18.63 78.99
CA GLN A 38 -30.52 19.52 78.11
C GLN A 38 -30.22 20.86 78.80
N SER A 39 -31.17 21.40 79.56
CA SER A 39 -31.00 22.64 80.33
C SER A 39 -29.99 22.46 81.48
N ALA A 40 -30.02 21.33 82.17
CA ALA A 40 -29.08 21.02 83.25
C ALA A 40 -27.63 20.81 82.78
N LEU A 41 -27.39 20.64 81.47
CA LEU A 41 -26.08 20.48 80.84
C LEU A 41 -25.46 21.80 80.32
N GLN A 42 -26.22 22.90 80.35
CA GLN A 42 -25.73 24.24 80.03
C GLN A 42 -24.87 24.80 81.19
N PRO A 43 -24.07 25.88 81.02
CA PRO A 43 -22.65 25.93 81.44
C PRO A 43 -22.33 25.92 82.95
N THR A 44 -23.31 25.82 83.83
CA THR A 44 -23.14 25.47 85.26
C THR A 44 -23.84 24.15 85.53
N PRO A 45 -23.20 22.99 85.28
CA PRO A 45 -23.86 21.69 85.36
C PRO A 45 -24.24 21.35 86.81
N ASP A 46 -25.54 21.12 87.06
CA ASP A 46 -26.02 20.59 88.33
C ASP A 46 -25.93 19.07 88.30
N GLU A 47 -24.91 18.52 88.98
CA GLU A 47 -24.61 17.09 89.05
C GLU A 47 -25.82 16.26 89.54
N ARG A 48 -26.63 16.81 90.45
CA ARG A 48 -27.81 16.15 91.01
C ARG A 48 -28.96 16.14 90.01
N LEU A 49 -29.21 17.25 89.31
CA LEU A 49 -30.24 17.29 88.26
C LEU A 49 -29.85 16.42 87.07
N ILE A 50 -28.58 16.42 86.64
CA ILE A 50 -28.13 15.55 85.54
C ILE A 50 -28.25 14.07 85.93
N ALA A 51 -27.76 13.67 87.12
CA ALA A 51 -27.86 12.29 87.59
C ALA A 51 -29.33 11.83 87.74
N ALA A 52 -30.22 12.70 88.25
CA ALA A 52 -31.64 12.42 88.38
C ALA A 52 -32.33 12.24 87.01
N HIS A 53 -32.23 13.21 86.09
CA HIS A 53 -32.96 13.18 84.82
C HIS A 53 -32.39 12.12 83.86
N ALA A 54 -31.06 12.04 83.71
CA ALA A 54 -30.45 11.03 82.83
C ALA A 54 -30.60 9.61 83.41
N GLY A 55 -30.59 9.44 84.74
CA GLY A 55 -30.88 8.17 85.40
C GLY A 55 -32.34 7.74 85.24
N LEU A 56 -33.28 8.68 85.39
CA LEU A 56 -34.72 8.44 85.17
C LEU A 56 -35.02 8.11 83.70
N LEU A 57 -34.45 8.85 82.75
CA LEU A 57 -34.58 8.56 81.31
C LEU A 57 -33.97 7.20 80.97
N THR A 58 -32.82 6.82 81.54
CA THR A 58 -32.24 5.48 81.35
C THR A 58 -33.23 4.39 81.81
N LEU A 59 -33.87 4.55 82.97
CA LEU A 59 -34.89 3.62 83.49
C LEU A 59 -36.17 3.55 82.64
N LEU A 60 -36.60 4.71 82.14
CA LEU A 60 -37.84 4.85 81.36
C LEU A 60 -37.69 4.25 79.96
N LEU A 61 -36.55 4.51 79.31
CA LEU A 61 -36.27 4.12 77.93
C LEU A 61 -35.72 2.71 77.76
N TRP A 62 -35.31 2.05 78.86
CA TRP A 62 -34.84 0.66 78.81
C TRP A 62 -35.92 -0.27 78.23
N GLU A 63 -35.57 -0.96 77.14
CA GLU A 63 -36.46 -1.85 76.36
C GLU A 63 -37.76 -1.20 75.86
N PHE A 64 -37.75 0.12 75.62
CA PHE A 64 -38.91 0.90 75.19
C PHE A 64 -38.61 1.79 73.97
N ALA A 65 -38.53 1.15 72.80
CA ALA A 65 -38.10 1.80 71.55
C ALA A 65 -39.00 2.98 71.13
N SER A 66 -40.30 2.95 71.42
CA SER A 66 -41.21 4.07 71.14
C SER A 66 -40.83 5.34 71.91
N GLY A 67 -40.50 5.22 73.21
CA GLY A 67 -39.99 6.35 73.99
C GLY A 67 -38.57 6.80 73.57
N VAL A 68 -37.75 5.89 73.03
CA VAL A 68 -36.45 6.26 72.44
C VAL A 68 -36.64 7.09 71.18
N ASN A 69 -37.60 6.71 70.32
CA ASN A 69 -37.97 7.52 69.15
C ASN A 69 -38.55 8.88 69.57
N ASP A 70 -39.37 8.91 70.62
CA ASP A 70 -39.95 10.12 71.21
C ASP A 70 -38.86 11.09 71.70
N LEU A 71 -37.88 10.63 72.48
CA LEU A 71 -36.76 11.49 72.94
C LEU A 71 -35.82 11.91 71.79
N LEU A 72 -35.59 11.04 70.80
CA LEU A 72 -34.74 11.36 69.66
C LEU A 72 -35.38 12.36 68.68
N SER A 73 -36.68 12.63 68.78
CA SER A 73 -37.40 13.56 67.89
C SER A 73 -36.95 15.02 68.02
N GLU A 74 -36.58 15.48 69.23
CA GLU A 74 -36.26 16.89 69.50
C GLU A 74 -34.75 17.21 69.49
N GLY A 75 -33.90 16.18 69.54
CA GLY A 75 -32.69 16.27 70.35
C GLY A 75 -31.36 15.90 69.69
N SER A 76 -31.02 16.42 68.51
CA SER A 76 -29.59 16.42 68.10
C SER A 76 -28.73 17.21 69.11
N GLY A 77 -29.27 18.29 69.67
CA GLY A 77 -28.68 19.08 70.76
C GLY A 77 -28.45 18.28 72.03
N LEU A 78 -29.48 17.60 72.55
CA LEU A 78 -29.39 16.74 73.73
C LEU A 78 -28.34 15.64 73.56
N VAL A 79 -28.29 14.99 72.38
CA VAL A 79 -27.27 13.98 72.07
C VAL A 79 -25.86 14.57 72.09
N GLN A 80 -25.62 15.78 71.56
CA GLN A 80 -24.30 16.44 71.64
C GLN A 80 -23.93 16.88 73.07
N ALA A 81 -24.88 17.38 73.85
CA ALA A 81 -24.68 17.73 75.25
C ALA A 81 -24.31 16.48 76.09
N MET A 82 -25.04 15.38 75.89
CA MET A 82 -24.74 14.07 76.49
C MET A 82 -23.38 13.50 76.05
N LEU A 83 -23.00 13.62 74.77
CA LEU A 83 -21.68 13.20 74.27
C LEU A 83 -20.53 14.00 74.92
N THR A 84 -20.79 15.25 75.28
CA THR A 84 -19.83 16.12 76.00
C THR A 84 -19.73 15.70 77.47
N ALA A 85 -20.86 15.51 78.15
CA ALA A 85 -20.91 15.09 79.56
C ALA A 85 -20.37 13.67 79.79
N ALA A 86 -20.58 12.74 78.84
CA ALA A 86 -20.08 11.36 78.92
C ALA A 86 -18.55 11.23 78.77
N ASN A 87 -17.82 12.33 78.56
CA ASN A 87 -16.36 12.34 78.54
C ASN A 87 -15.80 12.28 79.98
N PRO A 88 -15.12 11.19 80.40
CA PRO A 88 -14.66 11.01 81.79
C PRO A 88 -13.54 12.00 82.21
N ASN A 89 -13.05 12.82 81.28
CA ASN A 89 -12.06 13.88 81.55
C ASN A 89 -12.69 15.28 81.70
N ALA A 90 -14.02 15.41 81.61
CA ALA A 90 -14.72 16.70 81.53
C ALA A 90 -15.46 17.13 82.81
N GLY A 91 -15.72 16.22 83.75
CA GLY A 91 -16.51 16.49 84.94
C GLY A 91 -16.59 15.29 85.88
N ASP A 92 -17.61 15.25 86.72
CA ASP A 92 -17.82 14.18 87.72
C ASP A 92 -18.03 12.78 87.11
N ALA A 93 -17.60 11.75 87.86
CA ALA A 93 -17.64 10.35 87.50
C ALA A 93 -19.06 9.76 87.48
N VAL A 94 -19.98 10.26 88.31
CA VAL A 94 -21.40 9.88 88.26
C VAL A 94 -22.04 10.50 87.01
N VAL A 95 -21.86 11.81 86.80
CA VAL A 95 -22.37 12.52 85.61
C VAL A 95 -21.93 11.85 84.32
N ALA A 96 -20.62 11.57 84.16
CA ALA A 96 -20.10 10.95 82.95
C ALA A 96 -20.65 9.54 82.72
N GLY A 97 -20.77 8.72 83.77
CA GLY A 97 -21.27 7.35 83.63
C GLY A 97 -22.78 7.26 83.41
N VAL A 98 -23.58 8.15 84.00
CA VAL A 98 -25.04 8.20 83.75
C VAL A 98 -25.30 8.71 82.33
N ALA A 99 -24.58 9.73 81.86
CA ALA A 99 -24.65 10.19 80.48
C ALA A 99 -24.25 9.08 79.48
N ALA A 100 -23.18 8.33 79.76
CA ALA A 100 -22.80 7.15 78.97
C ALA A 100 -23.87 6.04 79.01
N SER A 101 -24.56 5.85 80.14
CA SER A 101 -25.63 4.85 80.27
C SER A 101 -26.87 5.21 79.44
N LEU A 102 -27.26 6.48 79.44
CA LEU A 102 -28.36 6.97 78.60
C LEU A 102 -28.01 6.88 77.11
N LEU A 103 -26.82 7.33 76.71
CA LEU A 103 -26.33 7.19 75.33
C LEU A 103 -26.25 5.73 74.86
N GLY A 104 -25.83 4.82 75.75
CA GLY A 104 -25.83 3.39 75.50
C GLY A 104 -27.23 2.82 75.28
N THR A 105 -28.20 3.29 76.05
CA THR A 105 -29.62 2.92 75.94
C THR A 105 -30.24 3.42 74.63
N LEU A 106 -29.98 4.69 74.27
CA LEU A 106 -30.42 5.26 72.98
C LEU A 106 -29.82 4.49 71.79
N TYR A 107 -28.53 4.14 71.83
CA TYR A 107 -27.94 3.33 70.77
C TYR A 107 -28.51 1.91 70.73
N GLU A 108 -28.66 1.25 71.88
CA GLU A 108 -29.14 -0.13 72.00
C GLU A 108 -30.53 -0.31 71.39
N PHE A 109 -31.46 0.60 71.66
CA PHE A 109 -32.88 0.49 71.27
C PHE A 109 -33.31 1.38 70.09
N SER A 110 -32.38 2.11 69.46
CA SER A 110 -32.66 2.82 68.20
C SER A 110 -32.88 1.85 67.03
N THR A 111 -33.83 2.22 66.17
CA THR A 111 -34.26 1.50 64.95
C THR A 111 -33.90 2.30 63.69
N LYS A 112 -34.27 1.80 62.51
CA LYS A 112 -34.23 2.52 61.23
C LYS A 112 -35.20 3.72 61.21
N ASP A 113 -36.36 3.55 61.83
CA ASP A 113 -37.45 4.54 61.85
C ASP A 113 -37.34 5.55 63.01
N SER A 114 -36.30 5.44 63.84
CA SER A 114 -35.97 6.47 64.84
C SER A 114 -35.62 7.80 64.15
N PRO A 115 -36.08 8.97 64.66
CA PRO A 115 -35.75 10.27 64.08
C PRO A 115 -34.24 10.55 63.95
N ILE A 116 -33.42 9.95 64.81
CA ILE A 116 -31.98 9.81 64.61
C ILE A 116 -31.66 8.30 64.55
N PRO A 117 -31.53 7.68 63.37
CA PRO A 117 -31.35 6.24 63.24
C PRO A 117 -30.06 5.72 63.87
N ARG A 118 -30.03 4.42 64.19
CA ARG A 118 -28.83 3.73 64.74
C ARG A 118 -27.55 4.01 63.95
N ARG A 119 -27.65 4.00 62.61
CA ARG A 119 -26.55 4.31 61.68
C ARG A 119 -26.00 5.74 61.81
N THR A 120 -26.80 6.67 62.27
CA THR A 120 -26.43 8.08 62.52
C THR A 120 -25.87 8.28 63.94
N LEU A 121 -26.38 7.54 64.93
CA LEU A 121 -25.83 7.54 66.30
C LEU A 121 -24.45 6.85 66.39
N ALA A 122 -24.21 5.81 65.59
CA ALA A 122 -22.95 5.07 65.56
C ALA A 122 -21.68 5.94 65.35
N PRO A 123 -21.57 6.78 64.29
CA PRO A 123 -20.40 7.65 64.11
C PRO A 123 -20.29 8.71 65.21
N LEU A 124 -21.39 9.20 65.78
CA LEU A 124 -21.34 10.15 66.89
C LEU A 124 -20.68 9.53 68.13
N LEU A 125 -21.10 8.33 68.53
CA LEU A 125 -20.53 7.63 69.68
C LEU A 125 -19.09 7.15 69.43
N THR A 126 -18.79 6.66 68.23
CA THR A 126 -17.46 6.09 67.91
C THR A 126 -16.41 7.13 67.55
N GLN A 127 -16.79 8.26 66.94
CA GLN A 127 -15.85 9.31 66.50
C GLN A 127 -15.76 10.52 67.46
N LYS A 128 -16.86 10.98 68.07
CA LYS A 128 -16.84 12.17 68.96
C LYS A 128 -16.45 11.81 70.39
N LEU A 129 -17.15 10.85 71.00
CA LEU A 129 -16.83 10.36 72.34
C LEU A 129 -15.66 9.38 72.30
N GLY A 130 -15.77 8.35 71.45
CA GLY A 130 -14.76 7.32 71.26
C GLY A 130 -14.92 6.15 72.24
N ARG A 131 -14.80 4.92 71.70
CA ARG A 131 -15.06 3.67 72.41
C ARG A 131 -14.37 3.56 73.79
N SER A 132 -13.11 3.98 73.90
CA SER A 132 -12.38 3.91 75.16
C SER A 132 -13.01 4.78 76.26
N LYS A 133 -13.40 6.01 75.93
CA LYS A 133 -13.98 6.96 76.90
C LYS A 133 -15.37 6.52 77.36
N TYR A 134 -16.19 6.01 76.44
CA TYR A 134 -17.49 5.41 76.75
C TYR A 134 -17.36 4.26 77.76
N LEU A 135 -16.43 3.32 77.51
CA LEU A 135 -16.18 2.18 78.39
C LEU A 135 -15.58 2.60 79.74
N GLU A 136 -14.77 3.65 79.75
CA GLU A 136 -14.14 4.23 80.94
C GLU A 136 -15.17 4.93 81.83
N ALA A 137 -16.07 5.76 81.28
CA ALA A 137 -17.15 6.41 82.02
C ALA A 137 -18.07 5.40 82.73
N LEU A 138 -18.50 4.33 82.04
CA LEU A 138 -19.23 3.23 82.67
C LEU A 138 -18.42 2.54 83.77
N THR A 139 -17.10 2.35 83.57
CA THR A 139 -16.22 1.70 84.55
C THR A 139 -15.98 2.57 85.78
N LEU A 140 -15.94 3.90 85.64
CA LEU A 140 -15.81 4.85 86.74
C LEU A 140 -17.06 4.86 87.61
N LEU A 141 -18.25 4.99 87.01
CA LEU A 141 -19.53 4.90 87.72
C LEU A 141 -19.67 3.59 88.50
N ARG A 142 -19.34 2.44 87.90
CA ARG A 142 -19.35 1.14 88.60
C ARG A 142 -18.36 1.04 89.79
N ARG A 143 -17.32 1.87 89.81
CA ARG A 143 -16.33 1.93 90.91
C ARG A 143 -16.66 2.99 91.96
N HIS A 144 -17.58 3.90 91.66
CA HIS A 144 -17.99 4.97 92.56
C HIS A 144 -18.66 4.40 93.82
N PRO A 145 -18.39 4.93 95.04
CA PRO A 145 -18.97 4.40 96.28
C PRO A 145 -20.51 4.28 96.23
N ALA A 146 -21.19 5.31 95.72
CA ALA A 146 -22.65 5.33 95.58
C ALA A 146 -23.26 4.27 94.63
N VAL A 147 -22.43 3.47 93.94
CA VAL A 147 -22.86 2.32 93.13
C VAL A 147 -22.26 1.01 93.65
N ARG A 148 -20.99 1.05 94.09
CA ARG A 148 -20.26 -0.11 94.60
C ARG A 148 -20.76 -0.60 95.96
N ASP A 149 -21.11 0.34 96.84
CA ASP A 149 -21.41 0.07 98.26
C ASP A 149 -22.93 0.14 98.55
N ALA A 150 -23.75 0.36 97.51
CA ALA A 150 -25.21 0.49 97.60
C ALA A 150 -25.89 -0.75 98.21
N ASP A 151 -25.37 -1.95 97.94
CA ASP A 151 -25.82 -3.22 98.53
C ASP A 151 -25.52 -3.34 100.04
N LEU A 152 -24.64 -2.49 100.58
CA LEU A 152 -24.11 -2.58 101.95
C LEU A 152 -24.66 -1.52 102.89
N GLU A 153 -24.81 -0.28 102.43
CA GLU A 153 -25.21 0.86 103.28
C GLU A 153 -26.72 1.14 103.25
N GLY A 154 -27.44 0.61 102.25
CA GLY A 154 -28.86 0.88 102.03
C GLY A 154 -29.14 2.25 101.39
N PRO A 155 -30.42 2.60 101.18
CA PRO A 155 -30.79 3.84 100.51
C PRO A 155 -30.59 5.07 101.40
N SER A 156 -29.44 5.73 101.28
CA SER A 156 -29.19 7.06 101.86
C SER A 156 -29.94 8.16 101.09
N GLU A 157 -30.56 9.10 101.82
CA GLU A 157 -31.28 10.24 101.22
C GLU A 157 -30.34 11.24 100.52
N ASP A 158 -29.04 11.22 100.84
CA ASP A 158 -27.99 12.03 100.20
C ASP A 158 -27.44 11.41 98.90
N SER A 159 -27.96 10.26 98.44
CA SER A 159 -27.52 9.64 97.19
C SER A 159 -27.92 10.46 95.96
N LEU A 160 -26.95 10.75 95.09
CA LEU A 160 -27.18 11.32 93.75
C LEU A 160 -27.92 10.36 92.80
N LEU A 161 -27.95 9.06 93.12
CA LEU A 161 -28.52 8.00 92.28
C LEU A 161 -29.67 7.29 92.97
N SER A 162 -30.76 7.05 92.24
CA SER A 162 -31.85 6.20 92.73
C SER A 162 -31.41 4.73 92.78
N ALA A 163 -31.83 4.00 93.81
CA ALA A 163 -31.56 2.57 93.95
C ALA A 163 -31.97 1.79 92.69
N ARG A 164 -33.10 2.14 92.06
CA ARG A 164 -33.59 1.48 90.83
C ARG A 164 -32.66 1.70 89.62
N PHE A 165 -32.02 2.86 89.51
CA PHE A 165 -31.00 3.08 88.47
C PHE A 165 -29.77 2.22 88.75
N ILE A 166 -29.34 2.10 90.02
CA ILE A 166 -28.22 1.26 90.43
C ILE A 166 -28.53 -0.22 90.13
N ASP A 167 -29.73 -0.71 90.48
CA ASP A 167 -30.22 -2.06 90.15
C ASP A 167 -30.09 -2.33 88.64
N LEU A 168 -30.66 -1.45 87.81
CA LEU A 168 -30.63 -1.60 86.36
C LEU A 168 -29.20 -1.57 85.82
N PHE A 169 -28.42 -0.57 86.22
CA PHE A 169 -27.05 -0.35 85.76
C PHE A 169 -26.12 -1.52 86.11
N MET A 170 -26.26 -2.11 87.31
CA MET A 170 -25.42 -3.24 87.75
C MET A 170 -25.80 -4.55 87.06
N ASN A 171 -27.09 -4.81 86.87
CA ASN A 171 -27.58 -5.97 86.12
C ASN A 171 -27.20 -5.89 84.63
N GLU A 172 -27.48 -4.76 83.98
CA GLU A 172 -27.31 -4.57 82.54
C GLU A 172 -25.96 -3.99 82.13
N TYR A 173 -25.02 -3.85 83.08
CA TYR A 173 -23.65 -3.36 82.84
C TYR A 173 -22.99 -4.04 81.64
N THR A 174 -23.17 -5.36 81.50
CA THR A 174 -22.56 -6.14 80.41
C THR A 174 -23.20 -5.83 79.04
N ARG A 175 -24.48 -5.48 79.01
CA ARG A 175 -25.22 -5.09 77.79
C ARG A 175 -24.91 -3.66 77.40
N LEU A 176 -24.97 -2.70 78.33
CA LEU A 176 -24.50 -1.32 78.15
C LEU A 176 -23.05 -1.27 77.63
N ARG A 177 -22.14 -2.06 78.24
CA ARG A 177 -20.75 -2.15 77.81
C ARG A 177 -20.59 -2.70 76.38
N ARG A 178 -21.46 -3.63 75.96
CA ARG A 178 -21.46 -4.23 74.61
C ARG A 178 -22.27 -3.43 73.58
N ALA A 179 -23.11 -2.47 73.99
CA ALA A 179 -23.99 -1.75 73.08
C ALA A 179 -23.20 -1.12 71.93
N ILE A 180 -22.11 -0.40 72.24
CA ILE A 180 -21.23 0.27 71.27
C ILE A 180 -20.46 -0.68 70.32
N ASP A 181 -20.38 -1.98 70.65
CA ASP A 181 -19.73 -2.99 69.82
C ASP A 181 -20.71 -3.67 68.83
N LYS A 182 -21.99 -3.31 68.85
CA LYS A 182 -23.00 -3.86 67.93
C LYS A 182 -23.01 -3.12 66.60
N ASP A 183 -23.02 -3.90 65.51
CA ASP A 183 -23.14 -3.45 64.12
C ASP A 183 -24.30 -2.44 63.94
N PRO A 184 -24.06 -1.24 63.41
CA PRO A 184 -25.11 -0.25 63.11
C PRO A 184 -26.17 -0.74 62.09
N GLY A 185 -25.91 -1.83 61.36
CA GLY A 185 -26.85 -2.50 60.46
C GLY A 185 -27.79 -3.50 61.13
N VAL A 186 -27.51 -3.91 62.38
CA VAL A 186 -28.30 -4.93 63.10
C VAL A 186 -29.14 -4.29 64.20
N GLU A 187 -30.46 -4.35 64.05
CA GLU A 187 -31.41 -3.82 65.02
C GLU A 187 -31.71 -4.81 66.15
N VAL A 188 -31.89 -4.28 67.36
CA VAL A 188 -32.32 -5.04 68.53
C VAL A 188 -33.74 -4.61 68.85
N LEU A 189 -34.72 -5.23 68.18
CA LEU A 189 -36.15 -4.96 68.44
C LEU A 189 -36.50 -5.41 69.88
N PRO A 190 -36.92 -4.52 70.78
CA PRO A 190 -37.35 -4.91 72.12
C PRO A 190 -38.74 -5.59 72.08
N PRO A 191 -39.15 -6.29 73.15
CA PRO A 191 -40.45 -6.97 73.21
C PRO A 191 -41.65 -6.06 72.92
N SER A 192 -41.58 -4.78 73.29
CA SER A 192 -42.62 -3.77 73.02
C SER A 192 -42.89 -3.54 71.53
N SER A 193 -41.95 -3.90 70.65
CA SER A 193 -42.12 -3.78 69.19
C SER A 193 -42.86 -4.98 68.57
N ALA A 194 -43.13 -6.05 69.32
CA ALA A 194 -43.87 -7.21 68.83
C ALA A 194 -45.40 -7.06 68.95
N GLU A 195 -45.89 -6.13 69.79
CA GLU A 195 -47.32 -5.89 70.02
C GLU A 195 -47.94 -4.95 68.96
N ALA A 196 -47.10 -4.24 68.19
CA ALA A 196 -47.49 -3.57 66.94
C ALA A 196 -47.69 -4.62 65.83
N GLY A 197 -48.77 -5.38 65.92
CA GLY A 197 -49.02 -6.55 65.07
C GLY A 197 -49.04 -6.23 63.58
N VAL A 198 -48.14 -6.85 62.82
CA VAL A 198 -48.21 -6.90 61.35
C VAL A 198 -49.40 -7.77 60.96
N ASP A 199 -50.29 -7.27 60.10
CA ASP A 199 -51.45 -8.00 59.62
C ASP A 199 -51.04 -9.35 59.02
N ARG A 200 -51.63 -10.42 59.57
CA ARG A 200 -51.25 -11.79 59.22
C ARG A 200 -51.49 -12.08 57.73
N ASP A 201 -52.56 -11.55 57.17
CA ASP A 201 -52.90 -11.77 55.77
C ASP A 201 -51.89 -11.08 54.84
N VAL A 202 -51.38 -9.91 55.22
CA VAL A 202 -50.27 -9.22 54.52
C VAL A 202 -48.96 -10.00 54.67
N LEU A 203 -48.70 -10.60 55.83
CA LEU A 203 -47.52 -11.45 56.06
C LEU A 203 -47.58 -12.75 55.24
N ASP A 204 -48.73 -13.41 55.18
CA ASP A 204 -48.94 -14.64 54.43
C ASP A 204 -49.02 -14.37 52.91
N GLU A 205 -49.49 -13.20 52.45
CA GLU A 205 -49.35 -12.74 51.06
C GLU A 205 -47.89 -12.41 50.69
N LEU A 206 -47.16 -11.67 51.53
CA LEU A 206 -45.72 -11.43 51.33
C LEU A 206 -44.91 -12.74 51.30
N ARG A 207 -45.31 -13.76 52.07
CA ARG A 207 -44.75 -15.11 51.97
C ARG A 207 -45.08 -15.78 50.64
N GLY A 208 -46.31 -15.64 50.15
CA GLY A 208 -46.71 -16.12 48.82
C GLY A 208 -45.89 -15.48 47.71
N GLN A 209 -45.73 -14.15 47.73
CA GLN A 209 -44.90 -13.41 46.78
C GLN A 209 -43.41 -13.78 46.90
N LEU A 210 -42.88 -13.94 48.12
CA LEU A 210 -41.50 -14.39 48.36
C LEU A 210 -41.25 -15.83 47.90
N GLN A 211 -42.26 -16.70 47.97
CA GLN A 211 -42.14 -18.08 47.47
C GLN A 211 -42.22 -18.11 45.94
N ALA A 212 -43.20 -17.43 45.34
CA ALA A 212 -43.33 -17.33 43.89
C ALA A 212 -42.09 -16.71 43.22
N THR A 213 -41.49 -15.68 43.83
CA THR A 213 -40.24 -15.08 43.34
C THR A 213 -39.01 -15.99 43.53
N LYS A 214 -38.96 -16.82 44.57
CA LYS A 214 -37.93 -17.86 44.71
C LYS A 214 -38.08 -18.97 43.68
N ASP A 215 -39.30 -19.44 43.45
CA ASP A 215 -39.58 -20.52 42.49
C ASP A 215 -39.32 -20.03 41.05
N ALA A 216 -39.69 -18.79 40.73
CA ALA A 216 -39.31 -18.15 39.47
C ALA A 216 -37.78 -17.94 39.34
N LEU A 217 -37.09 -17.58 40.42
CA LEU A 217 -35.64 -17.43 40.43
C LEU A 217 -34.92 -18.77 40.22
N THR A 218 -35.38 -19.86 40.84
CA THR A 218 -34.79 -21.19 40.62
C THR A 218 -35.09 -21.71 39.22
N GLN A 219 -36.28 -21.45 38.66
CA GLN A 219 -36.57 -21.74 37.26
C GLN A 219 -35.64 -20.96 36.32
N ALA A 220 -35.51 -19.63 36.49
CA ALA A 220 -34.62 -18.81 35.66
C ALA A 220 -33.14 -19.22 35.78
N GLN A 221 -32.68 -19.61 36.98
CA GLN A 221 -31.33 -20.16 37.18
C GLN A 221 -31.14 -21.51 36.48
N GLN A 222 -32.16 -22.36 36.45
CA GLN A 222 -32.12 -23.66 35.79
C GLN A 222 -32.19 -23.53 34.26
N GLU A 223 -33.00 -22.60 33.75
CA GLU A 223 -33.06 -22.25 32.33
C GLU A 223 -31.74 -21.64 31.85
N ALA A 224 -31.16 -20.70 32.61
CA ALA A 224 -29.84 -20.12 32.31
C ALA A 224 -28.72 -21.18 32.33
N LEU A 225 -28.77 -22.15 33.25
CA LEU A 225 -27.83 -23.27 33.28
C LEU A 225 -27.96 -24.15 32.01
N THR A 226 -29.19 -24.44 31.57
CA THR A 226 -29.39 -25.21 30.32
C THR A 226 -28.98 -24.43 29.07
N ALA A 227 -29.23 -23.12 29.02
CA ALA A 227 -28.79 -22.26 27.91
C ALA A 227 -27.25 -22.17 27.86
N SER A 228 -26.59 -22.03 29.00
CA SER A 228 -25.12 -22.04 29.11
C SER A 228 -24.51 -23.38 28.66
N GLN A 229 -25.10 -24.51 29.07
CA GLN A 229 -24.64 -25.84 28.64
C GLN A 229 -24.84 -26.05 27.14
N GLN A 230 -25.96 -25.56 26.57
CA GLN A 230 -26.21 -25.67 25.14
C GLN A 230 -25.26 -24.76 24.34
N ALA A 231 -25.03 -23.51 24.76
CA ALA A 231 -24.05 -22.62 24.13
C ALA A 231 -22.61 -23.18 24.20
N GLU A 232 -22.22 -23.83 25.30
CA GLU A 232 -20.93 -24.53 25.39
C GLU A 232 -20.86 -25.73 24.42
N GLN A 233 -21.95 -26.50 24.29
CA GLN A 233 -22.04 -27.60 23.34
C GLN A 233 -21.99 -27.12 21.88
N ASP A 234 -22.69 -26.04 21.55
CA ASP A 234 -22.76 -25.45 20.21
C ASP A 234 -21.39 -24.85 19.82
N ARG A 235 -20.73 -24.13 20.75
CA ARG A 235 -19.34 -23.67 20.60
C ARG A 235 -18.37 -24.84 20.35
N LEU A 236 -18.58 -25.97 21.03
CA LEU A 236 -17.81 -27.20 20.82
C LEU A 236 -18.12 -27.91 19.50
N THR A 237 -19.23 -27.62 18.81
CA THR A 237 -19.45 -28.05 17.41
C THR A 237 -18.80 -27.09 16.43
N SER A 238 -19.03 -25.77 16.54
CA SER A 238 -18.42 -24.76 15.64
C SER A 238 -16.89 -24.84 15.66
N ALA A 239 -16.26 -25.04 16.83
CA ALA A 239 -14.82 -25.22 16.92
C ALA A 239 -14.30 -26.48 16.20
N LYS A 240 -15.09 -27.56 16.11
CA LYS A 240 -14.74 -28.76 15.33
C LYS A 240 -14.94 -28.54 13.83
N GLU A 241 -16.01 -27.84 13.46
CA GLU A 241 -16.31 -27.54 12.06
C GLU A 241 -15.25 -26.59 11.47
N LEU A 242 -14.86 -25.55 12.22
CA LEU A 242 -13.72 -24.70 11.92
C LEU A 242 -12.40 -25.49 11.83
N GLN A 243 -12.15 -26.44 12.75
CA GLN A 243 -10.98 -27.32 12.68
C GLN A 243 -11.00 -28.22 11.41
N THR A 244 -12.16 -28.70 10.97
CA THR A 244 -12.25 -29.44 9.71
C THR A 244 -12.07 -28.54 8.49
N SER A 245 -12.72 -27.37 8.47
CA SER A 245 -12.62 -26.39 7.37
C SER A 245 -11.19 -25.91 7.16
N THR A 246 -10.51 -25.48 8.23
CA THR A 246 -9.09 -25.08 8.17
C THR A 246 -8.18 -26.20 7.66
N SER A 247 -8.47 -27.46 8.00
CA SER A 247 -7.72 -28.62 7.46
C SER A 247 -7.98 -28.89 5.97
N GLU A 248 -9.20 -28.65 5.48
CA GLU A 248 -9.55 -28.74 4.06
C GLU A 248 -8.93 -27.56 3.27
N VAL A 249 -8.95 -26.34 3.82
CA VAL A 249 -8.27 -25.15 3.26
C VAL A 249 -6.75 -25.37 3.18
N GLU A 250 -6.11 -25.92 4.22
CA GLU A 250 -4.69 -26.31 4.15
C GLU A 250 -4.41 -27.34 3.04
N ARG A 251 -5.30 -28.32 2.87
CA ARG A 251 -5.20 -29.35 1.84
C ARG A 251 -5.37 -28.75 0.44
N LEU A 252 -6.33 -27.85 0.25
CA LEU A 252 -6.55 -27.13 -1.01
C LEU A 252 -5.38 -26.20 -1.34
N ARG A 253 -4.82 -25.49 -0.35
CA ARG A 253 -3.59 -24.69 -0.52
C ARG A 253 -2.42 -25.56 -1.00
N LYS A 254 -2.16 -26.71 -0.36
CA LYS A 254 -1.11 -27.67 -0.77
C LYS A 254 -1.34 -28.27 -2.15
N ILE A 255 -2.59 -28.52 -2.55
CA ILE A 255 -2.94 -28.98 -3.91
C ILE A 255 -2.69 -27.86 -4.93
N ASN A 256 -3.08 -26.62 -4.63
CA ASN A 256 -2.89 -25.47 -5.52
C ASN A 256 -1.40 -25.15 -5.69
N GLU A 257 -0.61 -25.14 -4.61
CA GLU A 257 0.85 -25.02 -4.64
C GLU A 257 1.50 -26.14 -5.48
N ALA A 258 1.06 -27.39 -5.34
CA ALA A 258 1.56 -28.51 -6.15
C ALA A 258 1.22 -28.34 -7.65
N MET A 259 0.02 -27.83 -7.99
CA MET A 259 -0.35 -27.52 -9.37
C MET A 259 0.45 -26.35 -9.95
N GLN A 260 0.66 -25.28 -9.19
CA GLN A 260 1.49 -24.13 -9.60
C GLN A 260 2.95 -24.55 -9.86
N ASN A 261 3.54 -25.34 -8.96
CA ASN A 261 4.87 -25.92 -9.15
C ASN A 261 4.92 -26.90 -10.35
N GLY A 262 3.83 -27.65 -10.60
CA GLY A 262 3.65 -28.48 -11.78
C GLY A 262 3.68 -27.67 -13.08
N HIS A 263 2.83 -26.64 -13.18
CA HIS A 263 2.77 -25.75 -14.34
C HIS A 263 4.07 -24.96 -14.53
N GLN A 264 4.73 -24.51 -13.47
CA GLN A 264 6.04 -23.89 -13.55
C GLN A 264 7.10 -24.86 -14.12
N SER A 265 7.07 -26.13 -13.71
CA SER A 265 7.94 -27.17 -14.28
C SER A 265 7.64 -27.47 -15.76
N GLU A 266 6.37 -27.40 -16.17
CA GLU A 266 5.97 -27.54 -17.58
C GLU A 266 6.38 -26.33 -18.42
N LEU A 267 6.20 -25.11 -17.91
CA LEU A 267 6.68 -23.88 -18.54
C LEU A 267 8.20 -23.87 -18.69
N GLU A 268 8.95 -24.34 -17.68
CA GLU A 268 10.40 -24.49 -17.77
C GLU A 268 10.82 -25.53 -18.81
N LYS A 269 10.13 -26.68 -18.93
CA LYS A 269 10.39 -27.65 -19.99
C LYS A 269 10.11 -27.06 -21.36
N LEU A 270 8.95 -26.44 -21.54
CA LEU A 270 8.53 -25.86 -22.82
C LEU A 270 9.45 -24.68 -23.24
N ALA A 271 9.93 -23.88 -22.28
CA ALA A 271 10.93 -22.85 -22.52
C ALA A 271 12.28 -23.43 -22.95
N ARG A 272 12.76 -24.49 -22.30
CA ARG A 272 14.00 -25.20 -22.69
C ARG A 272 13.87 -25.86 -24.06
N GLU A 273 12.73 -26.47 -24.37
CA GLU A 273 12.42 -27.04 -25.69
C GLU A 273 12.37 -25.97 -26.79
N TYR A 274 11.69 -24.84 -26.52
CA TYR A 274 11.66 -23.70 -27.43
C TYR A 274 13.05 -23.08 -27.65
N GLU A 275 13.86 -22.96 -26.60
CA GLU A 275 15.23 -22.45 -26.73
C GLU A 275 16.14 -23.42 -27.48
N GLN A 276 16.02 -24.74 -27.26
CA GLN A 276 16.71 -25.74 -28.07
C GLN A 276 16.28 -25.70 -29.54
N ALA A 277 14.97 -25.61 -29.83
CA ALA A 277 14.46 -25.48 -31.18
C ALA A 277 14.95 -24.18 -31.86
N ARG A 278 15.00 -23.07 -31.12
CA ARG A 278 15.57 -21.79 -31.58
C ARG A 278 17.06 -21.89 -31.87
N GLN A 279 17.84 -22.57 -31.03
CA GLN A 279 19.27 -22.82 -31.26
C GLN A 279 19.49 -23.74 -32.47
N GLN A 280 18.68 -24.79 -32.65
CA GLN A 280 18.73 -25.65 -33.84
C GLN A 280 18.41 -24.84 -35.11
N ALA A 281 17.33 -24.06 -35.11
CA ALA A 281 16.97 -23.19 -36.23
C ALA A 281 18.05 -22.16 -36.56
N ALA A 282 18.71 -21.57 -35.55
CA ALA A 282 19.84 -20.66 -35.75
C ALA A 282 21.07 -21.37 -36.34
N ASN A 283 21.40 -22.56 -35.84
CA ASN A 283 22.49 -23.39 -36.37
C ASN A 283 22.23 -23.82 -37.81
N ASP A 284 21.00 -24.21 -38.15
CA ASP A 284 20.65 -24.59 -39.52
C ASP A 284 20.56 -23.39 -40.46
N GLN A 285 20.10 -22.21 -40.00
CA GLN A 285 20.25 -20.96 -40.74
C GLN A 285 21.73 -20.64 -41.01
N GLN A 286 22.61 -20.79 -40.01
CA GLN A 286 24.04 -20.56 -40.18
C GLN A 286 24.68 -21.59 -41.14
N ARG A 287 24.23 -22.85 -41.14
CA ARG A 287 24.65 -23.88 -42.10
C ARG A 287 24.17 -23.59 -43.52
N VAL A 288 22.90 -23.21 -43.70
CA VAL A 288 22.33 -22.84 -45.00
C VAL A 288 23.01 -21.57 -45.54
N PHE A 289 23.21 -20.55 -44.72
CA PHE A 289 23.94 -19.33 -45.10
C PHE A 289 25.40 -19.63 -45.44
N GLY A 290 26.08 -20.47 -44.64
CA GLY A 290 27.45 -20.92 -44.91
C GLY A 290 27.58 -21.72 -46.21
N ALA A 291 26.63 -22.60 -46.49
CA ALA A 291 26.57 -23.36 -47.75
C ALA A 291 26.28 -22.46 -48.96
N ALA A 292 25.27 -21.59 -48.87
CA ALA A 292 24.92 -20.63 -49.91
C ALA A 292 26.07 -19.64 -50.19
N LYS A 293 26.77 -19.19 -49.14
CA LYS A 293 27.99 -18.38 -49.29
C LYS A 293 29.10 -19.17 -49.99
N ALA A 294 29.41 -20.39 -49.53
CA ALA A 294 30.44 -21.22 -50.16
C ALA A 294 30.11 -21.57 -51.62
N GLU A 295 28.82 -21.67 -51.98
CA GLU A 295 28.37 -21.83 -53.36
C GLU A 295 28.51 -20.53 -54.16
N ALA A 296 28.12 -19.38 -53.61
CA ALA A 296 28.34 -18.07 -54.24
C ALA A 296 29.83 -17.76 -54.45
N ASP A 297 30.68 -18.07 -53.47
CA ASP A 297 32.14 -17.96 -53.55
C ASP A 297 32.66 -18.86 -54.68
N ARG A 298 32.25 -20.14 -54.74
CA ARG A 298 32.58 -21.06 -55.86
C ARG A 298 32.10 -20.56 -57.22
N GLN A 299 30.90 -20.02 -57.31
CA GLN A 299 30.37 -19.43 -58.57
C GLN A 299 31.17 -18.17 -58.97
N SER A 300 31.62 -17.37 -57.99
CA SER A 300 32.48 -16.22 -58.26
C SER A 300 33.88 -16.65 -58.75
N GLU A 301 34.50 -17.66 -58.12
CA GLU A 301 35.75 -18.24 -58.61
C GLU A 301 35.58 -18.89 -59.99
N ALA A 302 34.47 -19.57 -60.25
CA ALA A 302 34.19 -20.16 -61.56
C ALA A 302 34.10 -19.08 -62.65
N ARG A 303 33.37 -17.99 -62.39
CA ARG A 303 33.30 -16.82 -63.28
C ARG A 303 34.66 -16.14 -63.47
N LEU A 304 35.48 -16.03 -62.42
CA LEU A 304 36.83 -15.49 -62.52
C LEU A 304 37.78 -16.42 -63.30
N ARG A 305 37.65 -17.74 -63.17
CA ARG A 305 38.37 -18.72 -63.99
C ARG A 305 37.92 -18.70 -65.45
N GLU A 306 36.62 -18.54 -65.70
CA GLU A 306 36.05 -18.41 -67.05
C GLU A 306 36.48 -17.10 -67.73
N GLN A 307 36.40 -15.97 -67.02
CA GLN A 307 36.93 -14.67 -67.49
C GLN A 307 38.44 -14.72 -67.68
N GLY A 308 39.17 -15.40 -66.80
CA GLY A 308 40.61 -15.64 -66.94
C GLY A 308 40.94 -16.50 -68.16
N ALA A 309 40.15 -17.54 -68.45
CA ALA A 309 40.33 -18.40 -69.61
C ALA A 309 39.96 -17.67 -70.92
N ALA A 310 38.85 -16.92 -70.95
CA ALA A 310 38.48 -16.08 -72.09
C ALA A 310 39.49 -14.94 -72.31
N GLY A 311 40.02 -14.36 -71.22
CA GLY A 311 41.13 -13.41 -71.25
C GLY A 311 42.39 -14.03 -71.84
N ALA A 312 42.79 -15.22 -71.39
CA ALA A 312 43.95 -15.95 -71.90
C ALA A 312 43.77 -16.37 -73.38
N GLN A 313 42.57 -16.78 -73.80
CA GLN A 313 42.24 -17.03 -75.20
C GLN A 313 42.40 -15.76 -76.04
N LYS A 314 41.92 -14.61 -75.54
CA LYS A 314 42.03 -13.32 -76.22
C LYS A 314 43.46 -12.79 -76.24
N VAL A 315 44.27 -13.06 -75.21
CA VAL A 315 45.72 -12.82 -75.23
C VAL A 315 46.38 -13.72 -76.28
N ALA A 316 46.09 -15.02 -76.32
CA ALA A 316 46.64 -15.93 -77.33
C ALA A 316 46.20 -15.58 -78.77
N GLU A 317 44.99 -15.03 -78.96
CA GLU A 317 44.53 -14.47 -80.24
C GLU A 317 45.32 -13.22 -80.62
N LEU A 318 45.52 -12.29 -79.66
CA LEU A 318 46.36 -11.10 -79.87
C LEU A 318 47.83 -11.45 -80.11
N GLU A 319 48.38 -12.46 -79.44
CA GLU A 319 49.73 -12.98 -79.65
C GLU A 319 49.87 -13.60 -81.04
N ARG A 320 48.90 -14.43 -81.47
CA ARG A 320 48.84 -14.91 -82.87
C ARG A 320 48.81 -13.75 -83.86
N LYS A 321 48.00 -12.73 -83.59
CA LYS A 321 47.90 -11.54 -84.45
C LYS A 321 49.17 -10.68 -84.44
N ILE A 322 49.90 -10.62 -83.33
CA ILE A 322 51.23 -10.01 -83.24
C ILE A 322 52.27 -10.84 -84.00
N VAL A 323 52.17 -12.18 -83.99
CA VAL A 323 53.02 -13.07 -84.80
C VAL A 323 52.70 -12.95 -86.29
N GLU A 324 51.42 -12.80 -86.67
CA GLU A 324 50.97 -12.53 -88.04
C GLU A 324 51.46 -11.17 -88.52
N LEU A 325 51.17 -10.08 -87.81
CA LEU A 325 51.71 -8.74 -88.09
C LEU A 325 53.25 -8.73 -88.07
N GLY A 326 53.87 -9.57 -87.24
CA GLY A 326 55.32 -9.77 -87.18
C GLY A 326 55.89 -10.63 -88.32
N ASN A 327 55.07 -11.46 -88.96
CA ASN A 327 55.38 -12.19 -90.20
C ASN A 327 55.20 -11.25 -91.40
N GLU A 328 54.10 -10.49 -91.46
CA GLU A 328 53.84 -9.45 -92.46
C GLU A 328 54.94 -8.40 -92.45
N LYS A 329 55.27 -7.82 -91.28
CA LYS A 329 56.40 -6.88 -91.12
C LYS A 329 57.73 -7.49 -91.55
N ARG A 330 57.99 -8.78 -91.29
CA ARG A 330 59.19 -9.46 -91.81
C ARG A 330 59.13 -9.68 -93.33
N ASN A 331 57.96 -9.87 -93.91
CA ASN A 331 57.77 -10.02 -95.35
C ASN A 331 57.91 -8.66 -96.06
N ASP A 332 57.43 -7.58 -95.45
CA ASP A 332 57.62 -6.21 -95.93
C ASP A 332 59.04 -5.72 -95.70
N GLN A 333 59.71 -6.13 -94.62
CA GLN A 333 61.17 -5.96 -94.46
C GLN A 333 61.94 -6.73 -95.53
N LYS A 334 61.52 -7.95 -95.93
CA LYS A 334 62.12 -8.66 -97.07
C LYS A 334 61.94 -7.89 -98.37
N LYS A 335 60.69 -7.49 -98.70
CA LYS A 335 60.41 -6.61 -99.85
C LYS A 335 61.26 -5.34 -99.80
N HIS A 336 61.41 -4.72 -98.64
CA HIS A 336 62.25 -3.53 -98.47
C HIS A 336 63.74 -3.85 -98.67
N THR A 337 64.27 -4.99 -98.19
CA THR A 337 65.66 -5.38 -98.48
C THR A 337 65.87 -5.75 -99.94
N ASP A 338 64.85 -6.31 -100.61
CA ASP A 338 64.90 -6.60 -102.05
C ASP A 338 64.84 -5.30 -102.87
N ILE A 339 64.01 -4.33 -102.48
CA ILE A 339 63.94 -2.98 -103.06
C ILE A 339 65.24 -2.21 -102.79
N THR A 340 65.77 -2.25 -101.57
CA THR A 340 67.08 -1.66 -101.23
C THR A 340 68.19 -2.31 -102.06
N ARG A 341 68.19 -3.64 -102.21
CA ARG A 341 69.13 -4.35 -103.08
C ARG A 341 68.97 -3.98 -104.55
N GLN A 342 67.75 -3.79 -105.05
CA GLN A 342 67.51 -3.28 -106.41
C GLN A 342 67.99 -1.83 -106.56
N LEU A 343 67.85 -1.00 -105.53
CA LEU A 343 68.29 0.38 -105.50
C LEU A 343 69.82 0.48 -105.39
N ASP A 344 70.46 -0.42 -104.65
CA ASP A 344 71.92 -0.60 -104.61
C ASP A 344 72.46 -1.14 -105.94
N GLN A 345 71.73 -2.03 -106.63
CA GLN A 345 72.07 -2.46 -107.99
C GLN A 345 71.83 -1.36 -109.04
N LEU A 346 70.88 -0.45 -108.82
CA LEU A 346 70.71 0.75 -109.64
C LEU A 346 71.81 1.77 -109.36
N ASN A 347 72.24 1.94 -108.10
CA ASN A 347 73.36 2.79 -107.72
C ASN A 347 74.71 2.20 -108.20
N SER A 348 74.89 0.87 -108.18
CA SER A 348 76.06 0.21 -108.76
C SER A 348 76.08 0.40 -110.26
N ARG A 349 74.94 0.22 -110.95
CA ARG A 349 74.82 0.53 -112.39
C ARG A 349 75.02 2.01 -112.69
N HIS A 350 74.56 2.93 -111.84
CA HIS A 350 74.76 4.37 -112.05
C HIS A 350 76.22 4.78 -111.83
N THR A 351 76.92 4.15 -110.88
CA THR A 351 78.36 4.36 -110.68
C THR A 351 79.21 3.63 -111.73
N GLU A 352 78.79 2.46 -112.23
CA GLU A 352 79.35 1.80 -113.42
C GLU A 352 79.18 2.67 -114.67
N LEU A 353 77.99 3.23 -114.92
CA LEU A 353 77.72 4.15 -116.03
C LEU A 353 78.49 5.47 -115.87
N GLY A 354 78.60 6.01 -114.66
CA GLY A 354 79.44 7.18 -114.37
C GLY A 354 80.94 6.90 -114.54
N ASN A 355 81.39 5.69 -114.21
CA ASN A 355 82.75 5.23 -114.47
C ASN A 355 82.99 5.00 -115.96
N GLN A 356 82.00 4.50 -116.71
CA GLN A 356 82.05 4.40 -118.18
C GLN A 356 82.06 5.80 -118.82
N GLU A 357 81.29 6.76 -118.31
CA GLU A 357 81.35 8.16 -118.77
C GLU A 357 82.73 8.78 -118.49
N GLN A 358 83.29 8.57 -117.29
CA GLN A 358 84.66 8.98 -116.99
C GLN A 358 85.70 8.23 -117.85
N GLN A 359 85.48 6.97 -118.18
CA GLN A 359 86.36 6.18 -119.04
C GLN A 359 86.32 6.67 -120.50
N VAL A 360 85.14 7.00 -121.03
CA VAL A 360 84.98 7.61 -122.36
C VAL A 360 85.58 9.03 -122.37
N ARG A 361 85.38 9.83 -121.31
CA ARG A 361 86.05 11.13 -121.14
C ARG A 361 87.58 10.99 -121.08
N ARG A 362 88.11 9.98 -120.39
CA ARG A 362 89.55 9.64 -120.39
C ARG A 362 90.02 9.19 -121.76
N GLN A 363 89.28 8.34 -122.47
CA GLN A 363 89.62 7.92 -123.83
C GLN A 363 89.65 9.11 -124.81
N LEU A 364 88.74 10.09 -124.70
CA LEU A 364 88.85 11.36 -125.44
C LEU A 364 90.10 12.17 -125.02
N GLY A 365 90.36 12.25 -123.72
CA GLY A 365 91.53 12.91 -123.12
C GLY A 365 92.86 12.21 -123.38
N GLU A 366 92.86 10.95 -123.80
CA GLU A 366 94.02 10.13 -124.19
C GLU A 366 94.21 10.10 -125.72
N LEU A 367 93.12 10.14 -126.50
CA LEU A 367 93.15 10.32 -127.95
C LEU A 367 93.76 11.67 -128.33
N THR A 368 93.49 12.72 -127.55
CA THR A 368 94.05 14.07 -127.77
C THR A 368 95.59 14.09 -127.76
N PRO A 369 96.30 13.64 -126.69
CA PRO A 369 97.76 13.52 -126.70
C PRO A 369 98.25 12.37 -127.58
N ARG A 370 97.48 11.28 -127.81
CA ARG A 370 97.89 10.26 -128.80
C ARG A 370 97.95 10.83 -130.23
N HIS A 371 97.12 11.80 -130.57
CA HIS A 371 97.18 12.44 -131.88
C HIS A 371 98.51 13.21 -132.04
N SER A 372 98.89 14.04 -131.05
CA SER A 372 100.17 14.77 -131.07
C SER A 372 101.39 13.86 -130.86
N GLN A 373 101.26 12.73 -130.15
CA GLN A 373 102.30 11.72 -130.06
C GLN A 373 102.49 10.98 -131.38
N LEU A 374 101.42 10.63 -132.11
CA LEU A 374 101.54 10.02 -133.44
C LEU A 374 102.20 10.98 -134.44
N GLU A 375 101.93 12.29 -134.38
CA GLU A 375 102.67 13.29 -135.16
C GLU A 375 104.17 13.34 -134.77
N SER A 376 104.48 13.27 -133.47
CA SER A 376 105.87 13.22 -132.97
C SER A 376 106.59 11.93 -133.36
N GLU A 377 105.91 10.78 -133.32
CA GLU A 377 106.44 9.48 -133.73
C GLU A 377 106.64 9.42 -135.25
N HIS A 378 105.77 10.07 -136.04
CA HIS A 378 105.96 10.20 -137.48
C HIS A 378 107.21 11.00 -137.87
N ALA A 379 107.68 11.90 -136.99
CA ALA A 379 108.98 12.55 -137.09
C ALA A 379 110.12 11.65 -136.59
N LYS A 380 109.99 11.02 -135.41
CA LYS A 380 111.04 10.20 -134.80
C LYS A 380 111.35 8.91 -135.55
N LEU A 381 110.34 8.20 -136.08
CA LEU A 381 110.57 7.01 -136.93
C LEU A 381 111.41 7.34 -138.19
N LYS A 382 111.36 8.60 -138.66
CA LYS A 382 112.18 9.08 -139.78
C LYS A 382 113.66 9.28 -139.42
N GLU A 383 113.96 9.37 -138.12
CA GLU A 383 115.28 9.59 -137.53
C GLU A 383 115.86 8.31 -136.91
N GLU A 384 115.03 7.51 -136.22
CA GLU A 384 115.42 6.20 -135.69
C GLU A 384 115.70 5.16 -136.80
N VAL A 385 115.13 5.30 -138.00
CA VAL A 385 115.56 4.53 -139.19
C VAL A 385 117.01 4.85 -139.61
N GLN A 386 117.58 5.97 -139.16
CA GLN A 386 119.03 6.23 -139.27
C GLN A 386 119.80 5.64 -138.08
N LYS A 387 119.25 5.70 -136.86
CA LYS A 387 119.96 5.32 -135.61
C LYS A 387 119.90 3.82 -135.26
N ALA A 388 118.86 3.09 -135.68
CA ALA A 388 118.76 1.63 -135.58
C ALA A 388 119.78 0.89 -136.47
N LYS A 389 120.60 1.62 -137.24
CA LYS A 389 121.82 1.12 -137.91
C LYS A 389 123.06 1.13 -137.00
N ALA A 390 122.92 1.49 -135.71
CA ALA A 390 124.05 1.69 -134.78
C ALA A 390 123.95 0.97 -133.41
N ASP A 391 122.83 1.05 -132.67
CA ASP A 391 122.80 0.67 -131.24
C ASP A 391 122.51 -0.82 -130.92
N LEU A 392 123.35 -1.44 -130.08
CA LEU A 392 123.34 -2.87 -129.71
C LEU A 392 123.79 -3.05 -128.14
N GLU A 393 123.09 -2.55 -127.02
CA GLU A 393 123.58 -2.22 -125.53
C GLU A 393 122.79 -2.41 -124.05
N THR A 394 122.61 -1.42 -123.04
CA THR A 394 122.95 -1.29 -121.48
C THR A 394 122.19 -1.63 -120.04
N ALA A 395 121.39 -0.77 -119.28
CA ALA A 395 121.45 -0.24 -117.79
C ALA A 395 120.81 -0.87 -116.39
N LYS A 396 120.68 -0.15 -115.18
CA LYS A 396 120.52 -0.60 -113.66
C LYS A 396 119.74 0.31 -112.50
N SER A 397 119.75 0.10 -111.09
CA SER A 397 118.73 0.55 -109.94
C SER A 397 119.12 0.77 -108.34
N ASP A 398 118.22 1.27 -107.36
CA ASP A 398 117.98 0.96 -105.80
C ASP A 398 117.77 2.05 -104.56
N ALA A 399 117.13 1.79 -103.31
CA ALA A 399 116.79 2.74 -102.09
C ALA A 399 116.24 2.25 -100.58
N GLU A 400 116.04 3.07 -99.43
CA GLU A 400 115.55 2.68 -97.97
C GLU A 400 115.10 3.72 -96.74
N LYS A 401 114.50 3.30 -95.52
CA LYS A 401 114.38 3.77 -93.99
C LYS A 401 113.37 4.79 -93.18
N ARG A 402 112.97 4.64 -91.82
CA ARG A 402 112.17 5.60 -90.82
C ARG A 402 111.85 5.26 -89.23
N GLY A 403 111.29 6.15 -88.28
CA GLY A 403 110.71 5.90 -86.83
C GLY A 403 110.24 7.04 -85.71
N GLU A 404 109.62 6.72 -84.48
CA GLU A 404 109.50 7.35 -83.01
C GLU A 404 108.34 8.26 -82.22
N LEU A 405 108.17 8.17 -80.81
CA LEU A 405 107.70 9.09 -79.59
C LEU A 405 106.27 9.22 -78.76
N ALA A 406 106.18 9.62 -77.40
CA ALA A 406 104.93 9.90 -76.44
C ALA A 406 105.03 10.53 -74.92
N GLU A 407 103.94 11.02 -74.13
CA GLU A 407 103.90 11.53 -72.63
C GLU A 407 102.51 11.94 -71.82
N ARG A 408 102.44 12.11 -70.42
CA ARG A 408 101.65 13.01 -69.39
C ARG A 408 100.20 12.90 -68.64
N LEU A 409 100.00 13.18 -67.27
CA LEU A 409 98.74 13.72 -66.48
C LEU A 409 98.71 13.89 -64.85
N THR A 410 97.74 14.61 -64.10
CA THR A 410 97.34 14.64 -62.56
C THR A 410 96.20 15.67 -62.01
N ALA A 411 95.52 15.58 -60.77
CA ALA A 411 94.47 16.52 -60.11
C ALA A 411 94.07 16.46 -58.51
N GLN A 412 93.13 17.29 -57.88
CA GLN A 412 92.77 17.46 -56.36
C GLN A 412 91.37 18.15 -55.82
N VAL A 413 90.96 18.17 -54.47
CA VAL A 413 89.64 18.64 -53.77
C VAL A 413 89.71 19.07 -52.22
N LYS A 414 88.95 20.07 -51.63
CA LYS A 414 88.94 20.33 -50.11
C LYS A 414 87.78 21.03 -49.29
N GLU A 415 87.06 22.07 -49.73
CA GLU A 415 86.74 23.23 -48.82
C GLU A 415 85.46 23.30 -47.92
N LEU A 416 84.32 22.65 -48.19
CA LEU A 416 83.04 22.93 -47.47
C LEU A 416 82.49 21.73 -46.67
N ARG A 417 82.48 21.80 -45.33
CA ARG A 417 82.11 20.64 -44.47
C ARG A 417 81.66 20.88 -43.01
N GLU A 418 81.27 22.09 -42.59
CA GLU A 418 81.46 22.49 -41.16
C GLU A 418 80.28 23.15 -40.41
N GLU A 419 79.01 23.06 -40.85
CA GLU A 419 77.86 23.54 -40.04
C GLU A 419 76.74 22.48 -39.86
N LEU A 420 76.36 22.21 -38.60
CA LEU A 420 75.35 21.22 -38.19
C LEU A 420 74.91 21.46 -36.71
N ALA A 421 73.69 21.02 -36.37
CA ALA A 421 73.09 20.84 -35.03
C ALA A 421 72.57 22.08 -34.25
N GLY A 422 71.43 21.89 -33.56
CA GLY A 422 70.92 22.85 -32.57
C GLY A 422 69.41 22.82 -32.27
N LYS A 423 69.01 22.03 -31.27
CA LYS A 423 67.80 22.20 -30.39
C LYS A 423 66.51 21.44 -30.71
N GLU A 424 66.64 20.15 -30.48
CA GLU A 424 65.87 19.33 -29.52
C GLU A 424 65.69 20.01 -28.13
N ASP A 425 64.65 19.78 -27.31
CA ASP A 425 63.28 19.29 -27.57
C ASP A 425 62.21 20.20 -26.88
N GLU A 426 61.58 19.99 -25.71
CA GLU A 426 61.52 18.92 -24.67
C GLU A 426 60.17 19.04 -23.90
N LEU A 427 59.64 17.97 -23.29
CA LEU A 427 58.27 17.91 -22.72
C LEU A 427 58.23 17.24 -21.32
N ALA A 428 57.78 17.93 -20.26
CA ALA A 428 57.66 17.35 -18.89
C ALA A 428 56.70 18.11 -17.94
N GLY A 429 56.11 17.40 -16.96
CA GLY A 429 55.54 17.99 -15.73
C GLY A 429 54.14 17.50 -15.32
N GLU A 430 54.04 16.69 -14.25
CA GLU A 430 52.77 16.22 -13.65
C GLU A 430 52.41 16.92 -12.31
N ARG A 431 51.10 16.96 -12.01
CA ARG A 431 50.44 16.81 -10.69
C ARG A 431 50.94 17.52 -9.40
N LYS A 432 49.97 18.19 -8.76
CA LYS A 432 49.70 18.31 -7.30
C LYS A 432 50.76 18.88 -6.35
N GLY A 433 50.33 19.85 -5.53
CA GLY A 433 50.94 20.22 -4.24
C GLY A 433 49.87 20.55 -3.19
N TYR A 434 50.17 20.31 -1.91
CA TYR A 434 49.28 20.55 -0.75
C TYR A 434 49.69 21.83 0.02
N GLY A 435 48.83 22.29 0.92
CA GLY A 435 49.14 23.25 1.99
C GLY A 435 48.07 23.16 3.08
N GLU A 436 48.44 22.77 4.29
CA GLU A 436 47.50 22.28 5.31
C GLU A 436 47.41 23.17 6.57
N LEU A 437 46.23 23.11 7.20
CA LEU A 437 45.93 23.20 8.64
C LEU A 437 46.98 23.79 9.60
N GLU A 438 46.56 24.81 10.38
CA GLU A 438 46.72 24.76 11.84
C GLU A 438 45.67 25.63 12.55
N LYS A 439 45.26 25.23 13.77
CA LYS A 439 44.43 25.94 14.76
C LYS A 439 42.96 26.23 14.39
N GLU A 440 42.07 25.28 14.69
CA GLU A 440 41.25 25.34 15.91
C GLU A 440 40.54 23.99 16.16
N VAL A 441 40.29 23.65 17.45
CA VAL A 441 39.92 22.30 17.95
C VAL A 441 41.07 21.29 17.69
N GLU A 442 41.66 20.60 18.67
CA GLU A 442 41.11 19.92 19.84
C GLU A 442 42.14 19.89 20.99
N GLY A 443 41.73 19.91 22.27
CA GLY A 443 42.73 19.88 23.37
C GLY A 443 42.21 20.01 24.81
N LEU A 444 41.66 18.92 25.36
CA LEU A 444 41.58 18.61 26.80
C LEU A 444 41.06 19.73 27.75
N LYS A 445 39.75 19.83 28.06
CA LYS A 445 38.89 18.84 28.75
C LYS A 445 39.31 18.56 30.22
N THR A 446 38.46 19.00 31.14
CA THR A 446 38.24 18.49 32.52
C THR A 446 39.40 18.43 33.52
N LYS A 447 39.58 19.53 34.27
CA LYS A 447 39.57 19.60 35.75
C LYS A 447 38.88 20.93 36.09
N LEU A 448 37.65 21.02 36.63
CA LEU A 448 37.07 20.40 37.82
C LEU A 448 37.93 20.61 39.08
N GLU A 449 37.39 21.44 39.98
CA GLU A 449 37.59 21.47 41.43
C GLU A 449 39.01 21.22 41.97
N SER A 450 39.75 22.32 42.15
CA SER A 450 40.72 22.40 43.24
C SER A 450 40.73 23.81 43.84
N ALA A 451 40.66 23.90 45.17
CA ALA A 451 40.76 25.11 45.98
C ALA A 451 39.56 26.09 45.97
N GLU A 452 38.38 25.60 46.38
CA GLU A 452 37.68 26.30 47.46
C GLU A 452 38.53 26.22 48.75
N LYS A 453 39.54 27.09 48.87
CA LYS A 453 40.17 27.46 50.16
C LYS A 453 41.22 28.55 49.97
N GLN A 454 41.36 29.37 51.02
CA GLN A 454 42.18 30.59 51.08
C GLN A 454 41.58 31.74 50.25
N LEU A 455 41.39 32.95 50.77
CA LEU A 455 41.44 33.47 52.15
C LEU A 455 40.60 34.78 52.09
N LEU A 456 39.55 35.05 52.88
CA LEU A 456 39.43 35.03 54.34
C LEU A 456 40.56 35.78 55.08
N GLU A 457 41.11 36.85 54.49
CA GLU A 457 41.95 37.79 55.24
C GLU A 457 41.91 39.24 54.69
N ALA A 458 40.71 39.85 54.72
CA ALA A 458 40.49 41.27 54.43
C ALA A 458 39.69 42.03 55.52
N GLN A 459 39.48 41.39 56.68
CA GLN A 459 38.84 42.02 57.85
C GLN A 459 39.59 41.67 59.14
N LYS A 460 40.54 42.52 59.52
CA LYS A 460 40.99 42.62 60.91
C LYS A 460 41.47 44.04 61.22
N ARG A 461 40.84 44.64 62.24
CA ARG A 461 41.16 45.93 62.89
C ARG A 461 41.00 47.21 62.06
N ALA A 462 39.96 47.97 62.44
CA ALA A 462 40.22 49.16 63.24
C ALA A 462 39.38 49.05 64.52
N GLU A 463 40.04 48.98 65.68
CA GLU A 463 39.41 48.98 67.02
C GLU A 463 39.58 50.38 67.66
N ASP A 464 38.97 50.56 68.84
CA ASP A 464 39.26 51.60 69.85
C ASP A 464 38.84 53.08 69.63
N ALA A 465 37.80 53.46 70.40
CA ALA A 465 37.78 54.63 71.29
C ALA A 465 36.57 54.50 72.26
N GLU A 466 36.65 53.70 73.33
CA GLU A 466 37.10 54.11 74.68
C GLU A 466 36.39 55.36 75.25
N GLY A 467 35.58 55.16 76.31
CA GLY A 467 34.95 56.24 77.09
C GLY A 467 34.31 55.66 78.37
N LYS A 468 35.02 55.73 79.50
CA LYS A 468 34.72 54.99 80.75
C LYS A 468 33.97 55.83 81.81
N VAL A 469 33.70 55.18 82.96
CA VAL A 469 33.13 55.71 84.23
C VAL A 469 31.59 55.78 84.23
N GLY A 470 30.87 55.31 85.26
CA GLY A 470 31.26 54.66 86.52
C GLY A 470 30.34 55.13 87.66
N GLN A 471 29.40 54.28 88.10
CA GLN A 471 29.52 53.41 89.29
C GLN A 471 29.42 54.19 90.62
N GLY A 472 28.42 53.84 91.45
CA GLY A 472 28.10 54.52 92.70
C GLY A 472 26.57 54.70 92.85
N GLU A 473 25.78 53.77 93.38
CA GLU A 473 26.06 52.80 94.46
C GLU A 473 26.63 53.55 95.69
N GLN A 474 25.84 53.88 96.71
CA GLN A 474 24.81 53.06 97.35
C GLN A 474 23.66 53.87 97.97
N ASP A 475 22.51 53.21 98.10
CA ASP A 475 21.62 53.27 99.27
C ASP A 475 20.99 54.60 99.72
N LEU A 476 20.19 55.20 98.82
CA LEU A 476 18.81 55.56 99.20
C LEU A 476 17.76 54.78 98.38
N LYS A 477 18.10 53.51 98.07
CA LYS A 477 17.29 52.58 97.27
C LYS A 477 16.03 52.08 98.00
N ALA A 478 16.05 52.07 99.32
CA ALA A 478 15.04 51.43 100.17
C ALA A 478 13.63 52.10 100.16
N ALA A 479 13.48 53.33 99.68
CA ALA A 479 12.25 54.12 99.84
C ALA A 479 11.43 54.35 98.54
N LYS A 480 11.89 53.87 97.38
CA LYS A 480 11.17 54.04 96.09
C LYS A 480 10.70 52.74 95.44
N GLU A 481 11.40 51.62 95.67
CA GLU A 481 11.12 50.35 94.97
C GLU A 481 9.76 49.71 95.30
N GLU A 482 9.09 50.13 96.38
CA GLU A 482 7.75 49.66 96.74
C GLU A 482 6.64 50.45 96.00
N ALA A 483 6.82 51.74 95.76
CA ALA A 483 5.88 52.56 94.99
C ALA A 483 5.96 52.28 93.48
N GLU A 484 7.17 52.11 92.94
CA GLU A 484 7.37 51.94 91.49
C GLU A 484 6.86 50.57 90.97
N LYS A 485 6.87 49.53 91.83
CA LYS A 485 6.29 48.21 91.52
C LYS A 485 4.76 48.22 91.37
N ALA A 486 4.07 49.19 91.98
CA ALA A 486 2.63 49.38 91.77
C ALA A 486 2.36 50.07 90.43
N ALA A 487 3.12 51.12 90.10
CA ALA A 487 2.97 51.86 88.85
C ALA A 487 3.27 51.01 87.61
N LYS A 488 4.43 50.32 87.59
CA LYS A 488 4.84 49.52 86.42
C LYS A 488 3.86 48.39 86.09
N LYS A 489 3.15 47.81 87.06
CA LYS A 489 2.10 46.81 86.81
C LYS A 489 0.84 47.37 86.13
N ALA A 490 0.56 48.67 86.26
CA ALA A 490 -0.55 49.31 85.55
C ALA A 490 -0.15 49.68 84.11
N GLU A 491 1.07 50.19 83.93
CA GLU A 491 1.63 50.56 82.62
C GLU A 491 1.86 49.32 81.73
N ASP A 492 2.40 48.23 82.30
CA ASP A 492 2.51 46.91 81.65
C ASP A 492 1.16 46.27 81.31
N ALA A 493 0.05 46.74 81.90
CA ALA A 493 -1.29 46.24 81.62
C ALA A 493 -1.96 47.04 80.50
N ASP A 494 -1.94 48.38 80.59
CA ASP A 494 -2.44 49.28 79.54
C ASP A 494 -1.73 49.07 78.19
N GLY A 495 -0.39 48.91 78.22
CA GLY A 495 0.39 48.58 77.02
C GLY A 495 0.01 47.23 76.40
N LYS A 496 -0.35 46.22 77.21
CA LYS A 496 -0.81 44.91 76.74
C LYS A 496 -2.25 44.95 76.22
N VAL A 497 -3.13 45.74 76.83
CA VAL A 497 -4.50 45.96 76.34
C VAL A 497 -4.47 46.65 74.97
N LYS A 498 -3.69 47.71 74.80
CA LYS A 498 -3.56 48.42 73.51
C LYS A 498 -2.91 47.57 72.42
N ALA A 499 -1.91 46.75 72.78
CA ALA A 499 -1.34 45.76 71.87
C ALA A 499 -2.38 44.70 71.46
N ALA A 500 -3.22 44.24 72.39
CA ALA A 500 -4.30 43.29 72.11
C ALA A 500 -5.42 43.90 71.24
N GLU A 501 -5.84 45.15 71.48
CA GLU A 501 -6.79 45.86 70.62
C GLU A 501 -6.27 46.04 69.19
N GLN A 502 -4.99 46.36 69.02
CA GLN A 502 -4.39 46.52 67.70
C GLN A 502 -4.21 45.16 66.99
N GLN A 503 -3.87 44.10 67.73
CA GLN A 503 -3.88 42.73 67.20
C GLN A 503 -5.29 42.25 66.83
N ALA A 504 -6.33 42.63 67.59
CA ALA A 504 -7.72 42.34 67.27
C ALA A 504 -8.17 43.01 65.97
N LYS A 505 -7.88 44.31 65.79
CA LYS A 505 -8.20 45.04 64.53
C LYS A 505 -7.40 44.51 63.33
N GLU A 506 -6.16 44.09 63.53
CA GLU A 506 -5.41 43.36 62.50
C GLU A 506 -6.03 41.99 62.19
N ALA A 507 -6.60 41.30 63.18
CA ALA A 507 -7.30 40.04 62.98
C ALA A 507 -8.62 40.24 62.23
N GLU A 508 -9.45 41.22 62.60
CA GLU A 508 -10.66 41.63 61.87
C GLU A 508 -10.34 41.95 60.40
N GLY A 509 -9.28 42.75 60.15
CA GLY A 509 -8.84 43.06 58.79
C GLY A 509 -8.39 41.82 57.99
N LYS A 510 -7.75 40.85 58.65
CA LYS A 510 -7.35 39.57 58.03
C LYS A 510 -8.56 38.66 57.78
N VAL A 511 -9.56 38.66 58.66
CA VAL A 511 -10.84 37.94 58.50
C VAL A 511 -11.62 38.52 57.33
N ALA A 512 -11.88 39.83 57.27
CA ALA A 512 -12.57 40.45 56.14
C ALA A 512 -11.84 40.25 54.79
N THR A 513 -10.51 40.17 54.81
CA THR A 513 -9.70 39.84 53.62
C THR A 513 -9.78 38.35 53.26
N ALA A 514 -10.09 37.46 54.21
CA ALA A 514 -10.30 36.04 53.98
C ALA A 514 -11.73 35.74 53.52
N GLU A 515 -12.75 36.37 54.12
CA GLU A 515 -14.16 36.31 53.70
C GLU A 515 -14.31 36.75 52.25
N LYS A 516 -13.78 37.92 51.89
CA LYS A 516 -13.81 38.38 50.49
C LYS A 516 -13.08 37.45 49.53
N LYS A 517 -12.04 36.73 49.98
CA LYS A 517 -11.37 35.69 49.18
C LYS A 517 -12.20 34.41 49.07
N ALA A 518 -13.01 34.08 50.08
CA ALA A 518 -13.94 32.96 50.03
C ALA A 518 -15.08 33.27 49.03
N GLU A 519 -15.67 34.47 49.08
CA GLU A 519 -16.64 34.95 48.06
C GLU A 519 -16.03 34.89 46.65
N ASP A 520 -14.80 35.39 46.47
CA ASP A 520 -14.07 35.33 45.21
C ASP A 520 -13.80 33.89 44.74
N VAL A 521 -13.69 32.91 45.64
CA VAL A 521 -13.49 31.49 45.30
C VAL A 521 -14.83 30.82 45.00
N GLU A 522 -15.88 31.09 45.77
CA GLU A 522 -17.23 30.55 45.54
C GLU A 522 -17.80 31.01 44.20
N ALA A 523 -17.66 32.30 43.86
CA ALA A 523 -18.06 32.82 42.56
C ALA A 523 -17.26 32.20 41.40
N LYS A 524 -16.00 31.83 41.62
CA LYS A 524 -15.19 31.09 40.64
C LYS A 524 -15.60 29.62 40.54
N LEU A 525 -16.01 28.99 41.65
CA LEU A 525 -16.50 27.62 41.71
C LEU A 525 -17.83 27.48 40.96
N GLN A 526 -18.81 28.33 41.24
CA GLN A 526 -20.09 28.37 40.52
C GLN A 526 -19.88 28.64 39.01
N ALA A 527 -18.92 29.49 38.66
CA ALA A 527 -18.55 29.75 37.26
C ALA A 527 -17.79 28.59 36.59
N ALA A 528 -17.17 27.68 37.37
CA ALA A 528 -16.56 26.45 36.88
C ALA A 528 -17.60 25.33 36.71
N GLU A 529 -18.47 25.11 37.71
CA GLU A 529 -19.59 24.16 37.63
C GLU A 529 -20.48 24.41 36.42
N LYS A 530 -20.80 25.68 36.14
CA LYS A 530 -21.58 26.03 34.95
C LYS A 530 -20.85 25.64 33.65
N LYS A 531 -19.52 25.83 33.58
CA LYS A 531 -18.73 25.44 32.40
C LYS A 531 -18.61 23.92 32.25
N ALA A 532 -18.55 23.18 33.35
CA ALA A 532 -18.59 21.72 33.35
C ALA A 532 -19.92 21.22 32.75
N LYS A 533 -21.06 21.70 33.25
CA LYS A 533 -22.40 21.37 32.72
C LYS A 533 -22.58 21.83 31.26
N ASP A 534 -22.07 23.01 30.91
CA ASP A 534 -22.04 23.49 29.52
C ASP A 534 -21.12 22.62 28.62
N ALA A 535 -20.20 21.82 29.16
CA ALA A 535 -19.34 20.89 28.41
C ALA A 535 -19.91 19.47 28.36
N GLU A 536 -20.49 18.95 29.45
CA GLU A 536 -21.26 17.70 29.52
C GLU A 536 -22.39 17.70 28.47
N GLY A 537 -23.14 18.81 28.39
CA GLY A 537 -24.17 19.03 27.37
C GLY A 537 -23.65 19.18 25.93
N LYS A 538 -22.33 19.25 25.72
CA LYS A 538 -21.68 19.20 24.39
C LYS A 538 -21.06 17.85 24.08
N VAL A 539 -20.63 17.10 25.09
CA VAL A 539 -20.17 15.71 24.97
C VAL A 539 -21.34 14.82 24.56
N THR A 540 -22.42 14.81 25.33
CA THR A 540 -23.67 14.09 25.02
C THR A 540 -24.26 14.45 23.63
N ALA A 541 -24.26 15.74 23.29
CA ALA A 541 -24.72 16.22 21.98
C ALA A 541 -23.75 15.96 20.81
N ALA A 542 -22.51 15.55 21.07
CA ALA A 542 -21.57 15.04 20.09
C ALA A 542 -21.66 13.51 19.97
N GLU A 543 -21.87 12.80 21.07
CA GLU A 543 -22.03 11.34 21.11
C GLU A 543 -23.30 10.87 20.42
N GLN A 544 -24.44 11.54 20.62
CA GLN A 544 -25.65 11.27 19.83
C GLN A 544 -25.39 11.51 18.33
N LYS A 545 -24.57 12.50 17.96
CA LYS A 545 -24.23 12.77 16.56
C LYS A 545 -23.24 11.76 15.99
N ALA A 546 -22.38 11.16 16.81
CA ALA A 546 -21.53 10.05 16.41
C ALA A 546 -22.42 8.85 16.06
N LYS A 547 -23.28 8.41 17.00
CA LYS A 547 -24.25 7.31 16.79
C LYS A 547 -25.17 7.56 15.59
N ASP A 548 -25.66 8.79 15.42
CA ASP A 548 -26.45 9.19 14.25
C ASP A 548 -25.67 9.11 12.92
N VAL A 549 -24.34 9.24 12.90
CA VAL A 549 -23.50 9.21 11.69
C VAL A 549 -22.95 7.81 11.42
N GLU A 550 -22.54 7.09 12.44
CA GLU A 550 -22.19 5.66 12.46
C GLU A 550 -23.29 4.79 11.83
N GLY A 551 -24.56 5.02 12.23
CA GLY A 551 -25.74 4.41 11.60
C GLY A 551 -26.03 4.86 10.15
N LYS A 552 -25.27 5.82 9.61
CA LYS A 552 -25.27 6.19 8.17
C LYS A 552 -24.04 5.68 7.44
N VAL A 553 -22.87 5.62 8.09
CA VAL A 553 -21.63 5.01 7.58
C VAL A 553 -21.90 3.55 7.23
N THR A 554 -22.39 2.75 8.19
CA THR A 554 -22.80 1.35 7.99
C THR A 554 -23.79 1.16 6.83
N ALA A 555 -24.74 2.08 6.67
CA ALA A 555 -25.69 2.08 5.55
C ALA A 555 -25.03 2.44 4.20
N ALA A 556 -24.03 3.32 4.19
CA ALA A 556 -23.24 3.69 3.01
C ALA A 556 -22.23 2.59 2.62
N GLU A 557 -21.60 1.92 3.59
CA GLU A 557 -20.76 0.75 3.40
C GLU A 557 -21.54 -0.39 2.75
N LYS A 558 -22.72 -0.70 3.29
CA LYS A 558 -23.64 -1.67 2.68
C LYS A 558 -24.00 -1.28 1.25
N LYS A 559 -24.31 0.00 0.99
CA LYS A 559 -24.61 0.52 -0.37
C LYS A 559 -23.40 0.41 -1.31
N ALA A 560 -22.17 0.58 -0.83
CA ALA A 560 -20.94 0.42 -1.60
C ALA A 560 -20.66 -1.06 -1.92
N LYS A 561 -20.74 -1.96 -0.92
CA LYS A 561 -20.59 -3.43 -1.09
C LYS A 561 -21.66 -3.97 -2.07
N ASP A 562 -22.89 -3.48 -1.95
CA ASP A 562 -24.00 -3.73 -2.90
C ASP A 562 -23.71 -3.24 -4.33
N ALA A 563 -22.93 -2.17 -4.51
CA ALA A 563 -22.62 -1.61 -5.82
C ALA A 563 -21.45 -2.36 -6.49
N GLU A 564 -20.43 -2.71 -5.74
CA GLU A 564 -19.32 -3.55 -6.18
C GLU A 564 -19.80 -4.95 -6.61
N GLY A 565 -20.75 -5.53 -5.88
CA GLY A 565 -21.48 -6.75 -6.27
C GLY A 565 -22.29 -6.60 -7.58
N LYS A 566 -22.71 -5.38 -7.96
CA LYS A 566 -23.35 -5.12 -9.27
C LYS A 566 -22.32 -4.97 -10.38
N VAL A 567 -21.15 -4.37 -10.11
CA VAL A 567 -20.04 -4.22 -11.07
C VAL A 567 -19.48 -5.59 -11.45
N THR A 568 -19.06 -6.40 -10.48
CA THR A 568 -18.56 -7.78 -10.73
C THR A 568 -19.56 -8.64 -11.52
N ALA A 569 -20.85 -8.53 -11.18
CA ALA A 569 -21.94 -9.21 -11.89
C ALA A 569 -22.25 -8.62 -13.29
N ALA A 570 -21.80 -7.41 -13.61
CA ALA A 570 -21.86 -6.81 -14.95
C ALA A 570 -20.62 -7.17 -15.78
N GLU A 571 -19.42 -7.10 -15.21
CA GLU A 571 -18.16 -7.51 -15.85
C GLU A 571 -18.22 -8.96 -16.34
N LYS A 572 -18.69 -9.88 -15.50
CA LYS A 572 -18.87 -11.30 -15.86
C LYS A 572 -19.77 -11.45 -17.10
N LYS A 573 -20.87 -10.69 -17.17
CA LYS A 573 -21.80 -10.71 -18.32
C LYS A 573 -21.20 -10.08 -19.57
N ALA A 574 -20.43 -9.01 -19.43
CA ALA A 574 -19.70 -8.39 -20.54
C ALA A 574 -18.65 -9.35 -21.11
N LYS A 575 -17.83 -9.99 -20.26
CA LYS A 575 -16.82 -10.99 -20.64
C LYS A 575 -17.43 -12.21 -21.33
N ASP A 576 -18.55 -12.71 -20.82
CA ASP A 576 -19.35 -13.77 -21.46
C ASP A 576 -19.91 -13.35 -22.82
N ALA A 577 -20.19 -12.06 -23.04
CA ALA A 577 -20.65 -11.53 -24.32
C ALA A 577 -19.49 -11.33 -25.30
N GLU A 578 -18.30 -10.91 -24.86
CA GLU A 578 -17.10 -10.83 -25.70
C GLU A 578 -16.71 -12.21 -26.25
N GLY A 579 -16.73 -13.25 -25.41
CA GLY A 579 -16.50 -14.63 -25.88
C GLY A 579 -17.52 -15.09 -26.93
N LYS A 580 -18.79 -14.65 -26.82
CA LYS A 580 -19.84 -14.92 -27.82
C LYS A 580 -19.61 -14.15 -29.12
N VAL A 581 -19.15 -12.90 -29.05
CA VAL A 581 -18.77 -12.11 -30.24
C VAL A 581 -17.58 -12.77 -30.96
N GLN A 582 -16.53 -13.17 -30.26
CA GLN A 582 -15.39 -13.88 -30.86
C GLN A 582 -15.82 -15.19 -31.57
N ALA A 583 -16.72 -15.96 -30.95
CA ALA A 583 -17.29 -17.17 -31.54
C ALA A 583 -18.16 -16.88 -32.78
N ALA A 584 -18.87 -15.76 -32.80
CA ALA A 584 -19.66 -15.31 -33.96
C ALA A 584 -18.75 -14.78 -35.10
N GLU A 585 -17.70 -14.01 -34.79
CA GLU A 585 -16.73 -13.54 -35.78
C GLU A 585 -15.99 -14.70 -36.46
N LYS A 586 -15.65 -15.74 -35.70
CA LYS A 586 -15.10 -16.97 -36.28
C LYS A 586 -16.10 -17.62 -37.24
N LYS A 587 -17.37 -17.78 -36.85
CA LYS A 587 -18.41 -18.36 -37.72
C LYS A 587 -18.63 -17.55 -39.00
N ALA A 588 -18.59 -16.23 -38.93
CA ALA A 588 -18.69 -15.37 -40.12
C ALA A 588 -17.51 -15.59 -41.08
N LYS A 589 -16.27 -15.62 -40.57
CA LYS A 589 -15.05 -15.93 -41.36
C LYS A 589 -15.07 -17.35 -41.93
N ASP A 590 -15.52 -18.34 -41.16
CA ASP A 590 -15.69 -19.72 -41.60
C ASP A 590 -16.77 -19.87 -42.70
N ALA A 591 -17.75 -18.95 -42.77
CA ALA A 591 -18.76 -18.88 -43.83
C ALA A 591 -18.25 -18.12 -45.07
N GLU A 592 -17.51 -17.03 -44.89
CA GLU A 592 -16.86 -16.27 -45.95
C GLU A 592 -15.84 -17.14 -46.73
N GLY A 593 -15.09 -17.98 -46.01
CA GLY A 593 -14.23 -19.01 -46.60
C GLY A 593 -14.98 -20.08 -47.40
N LYS A 594 -16.26 -20.36 -47.09
CA LYS A 594 -17.10 -21.27 -47.89
C LYS A 594 -17.66 -20.58 -49.14
N VAL A 595 -18.07 -19.32 -49.04
CA VAL A 595 -18.53 -18.52 -50.19
C VAL A 595 -17.42 -18.44 -51.24
N THR A 596 -16.24 -17.95 -50.87
CA THR A 596 -15.10 -17.84 -51.79
C THR A 596 -14.68 -19.19 -52.42
N ALA A 597 -14.79 -20.30 -51.67
CA ALA A 597 -14.56 -21.64 -52.22
C ALA A 597 -15.65 -22.08 -53.21
N ALA A 598 -16.93 -21.76 -52.95
CA ALA A 598 -18.04 -22.07 -53.82
C ALA A 598 -18.07 -21.19 -55.10
N GLU A 599 -17.73 -19.91 -54.99
CA GLU A 599 -17.56 -19.00 -56.14
C GLU A 599 -16.49 -19.51 -57.09
N LYS A 600 -15.37 -20.00 -56.55
CA LYS A 600 -14.34 -20.65 -57.36
C LYS A 600 -14.86 -21.92 -58.04
N LYS A 601 -15.57 -22.81 -57.34
CA LYS A 601 -16.19 -24.00 -57.96
C LYS A 601 -17.13 -23.62 -59.11
N ALA A 602 -17.99 -22.62 -58.91
CA ALA A 602 -18.96 -22.18 -59.90
C ALA A 602 -18.28 -21.60 -61.15
N THR A 603 -17.27 -20.74 -60.98
CA THR A 603 -16.50 -20.18 -62.11
C THR A 603 -15.66 -21.25 -62.83
N ASP A 604 -15.05 -22.19 -62.11
CA ASP A 604 -14.38 -23.37 -62.69
C ASP A 604 -15.35 -24.29 -63.47
N ALA A 605 -16.65 -24.32 -63.10
CA ALA A 605 -17.68 -25.07 -63.80
C ALA A 605 -18.20 -24.32 -65.05
N GLU A 606 -18.48 -23.02 -64.95
CA GLU A 606 -18.85 -22.17 -66.10
C GLU A 606 -17.75 -22.15 -67.19
N GLY A 607 -16.47 -22.18 -66.79
CA GLY A 607 -15.33 -22.36 -67.70
C GLY A 607 -15.32 -23.71 -68.44
N LYS A 608 -15.81 -24.78 -67.81
CA LYS A 608 -15.97 -26.09 -68.46
C LYS A 608 -17.15 -26.10 -69.43
N VAL A 609 -18.29 -25.50 -69.06
CA VAL A 609 -19.46 -25.38 -69.94
C VAL A 609 -19.10 -24.64 -71.23
N THR A 610 -18.49 -23.46 -71.12
CA THR A 610 -18.09 -22.66 -72.30
C THR A 610 -17.10 -23.39 -73.21
N THR A 611 -16.19 -24.18 -72.64
CA THR A 611 -15.25 -25.04 -73.38
C THR A 611 -15.96 -26.21 -74.09
N ALA A 612 -16.85 -26.91 -73.39
CA ALA A 612 -17.61 -28.04 -73.94
C ALA A 612 -18.58 -27.60 -75.05
N GLU A 613 -19.31 -26.49 -74.86
CA GLU A 613 -20.17 -25.91 -75.89
C GLU A 613 -19.39 -25.49 -77.13
N LYS A 614 -18.18 -24.94 -76.97
CA LYS A 614 -17.30 -24.61 -78.11
C LYS A 614 -16.93 -25.86 -78.90
N HIS A 615 -16.54 -26.94 -78.23
CA HIS A 615 -16.25 -28.21 -78.90
C HIS A 615 -17.49 -28.84 -79.57
N ALA A 616 -18.67 -28.75 -78.96
CA ALA A 616 -19.91 -29.23 -79.57
C ALA A 616 -20.25 -28.46 -80.87
N ARG A 617 -20.16 -27.12 -80.85
CA ARG A 617 -20.36 -26.27 -82.04
C ARG A 617 -19.32 -26.53 -83.13
N GLU A 618 -18.06 -26.75 -82.74
CA GLU A 618 -16.99 -27.12 -83.67
C GLU A 618 -17.27 -28.48 -84.34
N ALA A 619 -17.57 -29.52 -83.56
CA ALA A 619 -17.93 -30.84 -84.08
C ALA A 619 -19.16 -30.78 -85.00
N GLU A 620 -20.19 -30.02 -84.62
CA GLU A 620 -21.41 -29.85 -85.41
C GLU A 620 -21.12 -29.16 -86.76
N SER A 621 -20.23 -28.17 -86.77
CA SER A 621 -19.78 -27.51 -88.00
C SER A 621 -19.00 -28.45 -88.92
N LYS A 622 -18.13 -29.33 -88.37
CA LYS A 622 -17.42 -30.37 -89.13
C LYS A 622 -18.41 -31.37 -89.73
N ALA A 623 -19.39 -31.82 -88.94
CA ALA A 623 -20.41 -32.78 -89.37
C ALA A 623 -21.24 -32.22 -90.53
N LYS A 624 -21.79 -31.00 -90.41
CA LYS A 624 -22.54 -30.33 -91.50
C LYS A 624 -21.69 -30.09 -92.75
N ALA A 625 -20.39 -29.81 -92.59
CA ALA A 625 -19.47 -29.66 -93.72
C ALA A 625 -19.12 -31.00 -94.40
N ALA A 626 -19.12 -32.12 -93.67
CA ALA A 626 -18.99 -33.46 -94.23
C ALA A 626 -20.28 -33.92 -94.93
N GLU A 627 -21.44 -33.65 -94.31
CA GLU A 627 -22.78 -33.93 -94.85
C GLU A 627 -23.01 -33.23 -96.19
N LYS A 628 -22.67 -31.93 -96.26
CA LYS A 628 -22.71 -31.20 -97.53
C LYS A 628 -21.86 -31.87 -98.62
N LYS A 629 -20.64 -32.30 -98.29
CA LYS A 629 -19.72 -32.96 -99.24
C LYS A 629 -20.18 -34.35 -99.67
N ALA A 630 -20.79 -35.13 -98.76
CA ALA A 630 -21.42 -36.40 -99.09
C ALA A 630 -22.60 -36.19 -100.05
N ASN A 631 -23.48 -35.23 -99.75
CA ASN A 631 -24.62 -34.85 -100.58
C ASN A 631 -24.23 -34.24 -101.94
N GLU A 632 -23.06 -33.61 -102.05
CA GLU A 632 -22.48 -33.15 -103.31
C GLU A 632 -21.92 -34.33 -104.12
N ALA A 633 -21.16 -35.24 -103.49
CA ALA A 633 -20.61 -36.42 -104.16
C ALA A 633 -21.68 -37.39 -104.68
N THR A 634 -22.78 -37.60 -103.95
CA THR A 634 -23.93 -38.40 -104.41
C THR A 634 -24.72 -37.73 -105.54
N LYS A 635 -24.72 -36.39 -105.60
CA LYS A 635 -25.26 -35.65 -106.74
C LYS A 635 -24.38 -35.79 -107.98
N ASP A 636 -23.06 -35.63 -107.85
CA ASP A 636 -22.13 -35.77 -108.97
C ASP A 636 -22.13 -37.18 -109.57
N SER A 637 -22.23 -38.23 -108.74
CA SER A 637 -22.36 -39.61 -109.23
C SER A 637 -23.67 -39.86 -109.97
N SER A 638 -24.81 -39.34 -109.47
CA SER A 638 -26.12 -39.46 -110.13
C SER A 638 -26.21 -38.64 -111.43
N GLY A 639 -25.64 -37.43 -111.46
CA GLY A 639 -25.68 -36.53 -112.61
C GLY A 639 -24.96 -37.08 -113.84
N LYS A 640 -23.88 -37.85 -113.64
CA LYS A 640 -23.13 -38.49 -114.75
C LYS A 640 -23.91 -39.62 -115.43
N ALA A 641 -24.93 -40.19 -114.78
CA ALA A 641 -25.74 -41.27 -115.35
C ALA A 641 -26.80 -40.81 -116.37
N GLY A 642 -27.16 -39.51 -116.36
CA GLY A 642 -28.31 -38.99 -117.10
C GLY A 642 -28.17 -38.89 -118.62
N ASN A 643 -26.96 -38.99 -119.19
CA ASN A 643 -26.76 -38.78 -120.63
C ASN A 643 -25.54 -39.49 -121.25
N LYS A 644 -25.72 -40.76 -121.65
CA LYS A 644 -25.10 -41.32 -122.89
C LYS A 644 -25.70 -42.68 -123.28
N LYS A 645 -26.33 -42.74 -124.47
CA LYS A 645 -26.37 -43.98 -125.28
C LYS A 645 -25.06 -44.08 -126.06
N GLY A 646 -24.57 -45.29 -126.24
CA GLY A 646 -23.31 -45.58 -126.95
C GLY A 646 -22.23 -46.07 -125.97
N GLY A 647 -21.80 -47.31 -126.14
CA GLY A 647 -20.90 -47.98 -125.20
C GLY A 647 -19.41 -47.75 -125.51
N ASP A 648 -18.64 -47.57 -124.45
CA ASP A 648 -17.19 -47.78 -124.42
C ASP A 648 -16.79 -48.28 -123.01
N LYS A 649 -15.75 -49.11 -122.92
CA LYS A 649 -15.35 -49.81 -121.69
C LYS A 649 -14.43 -49.01 -120.75
N GLY A 650 -14.25 -47.70 -121.00
CA GLY A 650 -13.35 -46.84 -120.22
C GLY A 650 -13.93 -46.20 -118.94
N ASN A 651 -15.22 -46.35 -118.64
CA ASN A 651 -15.92 -45.52 -117.64
C ASN A 651 -16.16 -46.19 -116.26
N ASP A 652 -15.83 -47.48 -116.10
CA ASP A 652 -16.14 -48.29 -114.91
C ASP A 652 -15.39 -47.78 -113.66
N LYS A 653 -14.07 -47.61 -113.80
CA LYS A 653 -13.16 -47.23 -112.71
C LYS A 653 -13.52 -45.90 -112.04
N THR A 654 -14.04 -44.93 -112.81
CA THR A 654 -14.49 -43.64 -112.25
C THR A 654 -15.78 -43.74 -111.43
N ALA A 655 -16.64 -44.74 -111.69
CA ALA A 655 -17.81 -45.00 -110.86
C ALA A 655 -17.40 -45.72 -109.55
N GLU A 656 -16.46 -46.66 -109.65
CA GLU A 656 -15.89 -47.40 -108.52
C GLU A 656 -15.14 -46.45 -107.55
N ASP A 657 -14.26 -45.59 -108.06
CA ASP A 657 -13.56 -44.55 -107.28
C ASP A 657 -14.54 -43.57 -106.60
N ASN A 658 -15.62 -43.18 -107.28
CA ASN A 658 -16.65 -42.29 -106.71
C ASN A 658 -17.46 -42.96 -105.60
N ASN A 659 -17.90 -44.22 -105.79
CA ASN A 659 -18.63 -44.96 -104.75
C ASN A 659 -17.76 -45.21 -103.52
N LYS A 660 -16.47 -45.53 -103.72
CA LYS A 660 -15.49 -45.64 -102.62
C LYS A 660 -15.38 -44.32 -101.85
N LYS A 661 -15.27 -43.18 -102.56
CA LYS A 661 -15.19 -41.84 -101.97
C LYS A 661 -16.47 -41.43 -101.23
N ILE A 662 -17.65 -41.88 -101.67
CA ILE A 662 -18.92 -41.70 -100.95
C ILE A 662 -18.87 -42.51 -99.64
N SER A 663 -18.47 -43.78 -99.67
CA SER A 663 -18.35 -44.61 -98.46
C SER A 663 -17.33 -44.07 -97.45
N GLU A 664 -16.20 -43.52 -97.93
CA GLU A 664 -15.20 -42.81 -97.11
C GLU A 664 -15.76 -41.50 -96.49
N LEU A 665 -16.71 -40.84 -97.15
CA LEU A 665 -17.41 -39.66 -96.61
C LEU A 665 -18.52 -40.04 -95.63
N GLU A 666 -19.27 -41.12 -95.87
CA GLU A 666 -20.33 -41.64 -95.00
C GLU A 666 -19.77 -42.18 -93.68
N THR A 667 -18.71 -42.99 -93.73
CA THR A 667 -18.00 -43.47 -92.53
C THR A 667 -17.41 -42.32 -91.73
N LYS A 668 -16.84 -41.31 -92.40
CA LYS A 668 -16.36 -40.08 -91.75
C LYS A 668 -17.50 -39.27 -91.13
N LEU A 669 -18.64 -39.15 -91.80
CA LEU A 669 -19.82 -38.47 -91.30
C LEU A 669 -20.39 -39.16 -90.04
N ALA A 670 -20.47 -40.50 -90.04
CA ALA A 670 -20.87 -41.27 -88.86
C ALA A 670 -19.90 -41.04 -87.68
N SER A 671 -18.58 -40.98 -87.93
CA SER A 671 -17.61 -40.66 -86.87
C SER A 671 -17.76 -39.24 -86.32
N LEU A 672 -18.08 -38.25 -87.17
CA LEU A 672 -18.33 -36.87 -86.75
C LEU A 672 -19.67 -36.70 -86.04
N GLN A 673 -20.73 -37.43 -86.44
CA GLN A 673 -21.99 -37.46 -85.70
C GLN A 673 -21.83 -38.06 -84.30
N LYS A 674 -20.97 -39.09 -84.17
CA LYS A 674 -20.57 -39.60 -82.86
C LYS A 674 -19.83 -38.54 -82.03
N GLU A 675 -18.82 -37.87 -82.60
CA GLU A 675 -18.08 -36.76 -81.96
C GLU A 675 -19.03 -35.65 -81.47
N VAL A 676 -20.07 -35.30 -82.26
CA VAL A 676 -21.14 -34.36 -81.85
C VAL A 676 -21.92 -34.87 -80.64
N SER A 677 -22.36 -36.13 -80.64
CA SER A 677 -23.13 -36.69 -79.51
C SER A 677 -22.32 -36.77 -78.21
N GLU A 678 -21.02 -37.07 -78.30
CA GLU A 678 -20.10 -37.09 -77.16
C GLU A 678 -19.80 -35.66 -76.66
N ALA A 679 -19.70 -34.67 -77.56
CA ALA A 679 -19.56 -33.27 -77.20
C ALA A 679 -20.85 -32.65 -76.61
N GLN A 680 -22.04 -33.05 -77.09
CA GLN A 680 -23.32 -32.58 -76.55
C GLN A 680 -23.61 -33.17 -75.16
N THR A 681 -23.32 -34.46 -74.95
CA THR A 681 -23.48 -35.10 -73.63
C THR A 681 -22.51 -34.52 -72.60
N THR A 682 -21.25 -34.28 -72.97
CA THR A 682 -20.28 -33.60 -72.08
C THR A 682 -20.66 -32.15 -71.78
N ALA A 683 -21.20 -31.40 -72.75
CA ALA A 683 -21.73 -30.05 -72.48
C ALA A 683 -22.93 -30.10 -71.51
N SER A 684 -23.86 -31.06 -71.68
CA SER A 684 -25.01 -31.24 -70.79
C SER A 684 -24.62 -31.64 -69.37
N THR A 685 -23.65 -32.54 -69.19
CA THR A 685 -23.14 -32.89 -67.85
C THR A 685 -22.40 -31.73 -67.19
N ALA A 686 -21.64 -30.94 -67.96
CA ALA A 686 -21.02 -29.72 -67.44
C ALA A 686 -22.08 -28.72 -66.95
N GLN A 687 -23.15 -28.47 -67.74
CA GLN A 687 -24.25 -27.59 -67.35
C GLN A 687 -24.94 -28.06 -66.05
N ALA A 688 -25.15 -29.37 -65.87
CA ALA A 688 -25.66 -29.93 -64.63
C ALA A 688 -24.75 -29.61 -63.44
N THR A 689 -23.43 -29.86 -63.55
CA THR A 689 -22.48 -29.51 -62.47
C THR A 689 -22.40 -28.01 -62.17
N THR A 690 -22.64 -27.14 -63.16
CA THR A 690 -22.79 -25.70 -62.94
C THR A 690 -24.05 -25.37 -62.14
N THR A 691 -25.19 -26.04 -62.39
CA THR A 691 -26.39 -25.82 -61.56
C THR A 691 -26.22 -26.29 -60.12
N GLU A 692 -25.52 -27.40 -59.88
CA GLU A 692 -25.22 -27.92 -58.54
C GLU A 692 -24.28 -26.97 -57.77
N THR A 693 -23.17 -26.56 -58.39
CA THR A 693 -22.19 -25.64 -57.75
C THR A 693 -22.76 -24.23 -57.53
N ARG A 694 -23.69 -23.78 -58.37
CA ARG A 694 -24.43 -22.52 -58.15
C ARG A 694 -25.38 -22.61 -56.96
N ALA A 695 -26.02 -23.75 -56.74
CA ALA A 695 -26.86 -23.98 -55.55
C ALA A 695 -26.02 -24.14 -54.26
N GLU A 696 -24.82 -24.75 -54.34
CA GLU A 696 -23.86 -24.71 -53.22
C GLU A 696 -23.47 -23.27 -52.85
N LEU A 697 -23.27 -22.40 -53.85
CA LEU A 697 -22.91 -20.99 -53.67
C LEU A 697 -24.05 -20.18 -53.03
N GLU A 698 -25.27 -20.26 -53.58
CA GLU A 698 -26.45 -19.57 -53.03
C GLU A 698 -26.70 -19.94 -51.56
N LYS A 699 -26.54 -21.22 -51.23
CA LYS A 699 -26.58 -21.69 -49.84
C LYS A 699 -25.45 -21.10 -48.99
N ALA A 700 -24.21 -21.10 -49.47
CA ALA A 700 -23.07 -20.55 -48.74
C ALA A 700 -23.23 -19.03 -48.47
N GLN A 701 -23.78 -18.29 -49.43
CA GLN A 701 -24.09 -16.86 -49.28
C GLN A 701 -25.22 -16.63 -48.26
N THR A 702 -26.22 -17.51 -48.22
CA THR A 702 -27.27 -17.51 -47.20
C THR A 702 -26.72 -17.81 -45.80
N ASP A 703 -25.87 -18.84 -45.67
CA ASP A 703 -25.17 -19.19 -44.42
C ASP A 703 -24.28 -18.04 -43.91
N LEU A 704 -23.62 -17.30 -44.81
CA LEU A 704 -22.82 -16.12 -44.48
C LEU A 704 -23.68 -14.95 -43.99
N SER A 705 -24.77 -14.63 -44.70
CA SER A 705 -25.70 -13.57 -44.29
C SER A 705 -26.25 -13.81 -42.88
N ALA A 706 -26.72 -15.04 -42.61
CA ALA A 706 -27.21 -15.42 -41.28
C ALA A 706 -26.12 -15.36 -40.19
N ALA A 707 -24.85 -15.67 -40.53
CA ALA A 707 -23.73 -15.53 -39.61
C ALA A 707 -23.38 -14.06 -39.32
N GLN A 708 -23.52 -13.17 -40.30
CA GLN A 708 -23.30 -11.73 -40.16
C GLN A 708 -24.40 -11.06 -39.33
N GLU A 709 -25.68 -11.39 -39.56
CA GLU A 709 -26.80 -10.91 -38.72
C GLU A 709 -26.66 -11.37 -37.26
N ALA A 710 -26.27 -12.63 -37.05
CA ALA A 710 -26.01 -13.17 -35.72
C ALA A 710 -24.84 -12.45 -35.02
N LEU A 711 -23.78 -12.12 -35.77
CA LEU A 711 -22.64 -11.37 -35.27
C LEU A 711 -23.04 -9.96 -34.82
N GLU A 712 -23.71 -9.17 -35.67
CA GLU A 712 -24.13 -7.81 -35.32
C GLU A 712 -25.10 -7.80 -34.13
N LYS A 713 -26.00 -8.78 -34.05
CA LYS A 713 -26.86 -8.96 -32.86
C LYS A 713 -26.05 -9.26 -31.59
N THR A 714 -24.96 -10.03 -31.67
CA THR A 714 -24.06 -10.23 -30.50
C THR A 714 -23.25 -8.99 -30.15
N LYS A 715 -22.83 -8.18 -31.13
CA LYS A 715 -22.11 -6.92 -30.91
C LYS A 715 -22.99 -5.87 -30.23
N SER A 716 -24.21 -5.67 -30.73
CA SER A 716 -25.20 -4.79 -30.08
C SER A 716 -25.52 -5.24 -28.66
N ASN A 717 -25.71 -6.55 -28.42
CA ASN A 717 -25.89 -7.07 -27.06
C ASN A 717 -24.69 -6.76 -26.14
N LEU A 718 -23.45 -6.91 -26.63
CA LEU A 718 -22.24 -6.55 -25.88
C LEU A 718 -22.20 -5.05 -25.55
N GLU A 719 -22.54 -4.17 -26.49
CA GLU A 719 -22.61 -2.72 -26.27
C GLU A 719 -23.65 -2.34 -25.20
N THR A 720 -24.83 -2.99 -25.19
CA THR A 720 -25.84 -2.83 -24.12
C THR A 720 -25.44 -3.45 -22.77
N LEU A 721 -24.33 -4.19 -22.71
CA LEU A 721 -23.75 -4.72 -21.48
C LEU A 721 -22.57 -3.87 -20.99
N LYS A 722 -21.76 -3.30 -21.89
CA LYS A 722 -20.72 -2.33 -21.53
C LYS A 722 -21.33 -1.06 -20.94
N THR A 723 -22.31 -0.47 -21.61
CA THR A 723 -23.07 0.69 -21.08
C THR A 723 -23.74 0.44 -19.71
N LYS A 724 -24.03 -0.82 -19.35
CA LYS A 724 -24.52 -1.20 -18.00
C LYS A 724 -23.42 -1.45 -16.99
N LEU A 725 -22.24 -1.86 -17.44
CA LEU A 725 -21.03 -1.93 -16.62
C LEU A 725 -20.55 -0.52 -16.28
N ASP A 726 -20.45 0.37 -17.27
CA ASP A 726 -20.06 1.77 -17.09
C ASP A 726 -20.96 2.46 -16.04
N ALA A 727 -22.28 2.32 -16.18
CA ALA A 727 -23.26 2.84 -15.22
C ALA A 727 -23.23 2.15 -13.84
N ALA A 728 -22.76 0.91 -13.75
CA ALA A 728 -22.56 0.23 -12.46
C ALA A 728 -21.29 0.75 -11.76
N GLN A 729 -20.21 0.97 -12.51
CA GLN A 729 -18.94 1.52 -12.00
C GLN A 729 -19.10 2.99 -11.56
N GLU A 730 -19.88 3.79 -12.29
CA GLU A 730 -20.25 5.14 -11.86
C GLU A 730 -21.08 5.12 -10.56
N GLY A 731 -22.01 4.15 -10.43
CA GLY A 731 -22.79 3.94 -9.20
C GLY A 731 -21.95 3.48 -8.00
N GLU A 732 -20.98 2.58 -8.21
CA GLU A 732 -20.02 2.14 -7.19
C GLU A 732 -19.14 3.30 -6.74
N LYS A 733 -18.57 4.06 -7.69
CA LYS A 733 -17.76 5.25 -7.41
C LYS A 733 -18.56 6.27 -6.58
N SER A 734 -19.80 6.56 -6.97
CA SER A 734 -20.67 7.47 -6.21
C SER A 734 -20.97 6.95 -4.80
N ALA A 735 -21.12 5.64 -4.60
CA ALA A 735 -21.34 5.07 -3.27
C ALA A 735 -20.07 5.14 -2.39
N LYS A 736 -18.89 4.93 -2.97
CA LYS A 736 -17.60 5.05 -2.28
C LYS A 736 -17.25 6.51 -1.95
N GLU A 737 -17.56 7.46 -2.83
CA GLU A 737 -17.43 8.91 -2.56
C GLU A 737 -18.41 9.40 -1.48
N GLU A 738 -19.65 8.88 -1.45
CA GLU A 738 -20.58 9.14 -0.34
C GLU A 738 -20.04 8.60 0.99
N LEU A 739 -19.53 7.37 1.02
CA LEU A 739 -18.95 6.74 2.21
C LEU A 739 -17.72 7.52 2.74
N GLU A 740 -16.76 7.84 1.87
CA GLU A 740 -15.57 8.62 2.25
C GLU A 740 -15.96 9.98 2.86
N SER A 741 -17.01 10.63 2.32
CA SER A 741 -17.54 11.88 2.88
C SER A 741 -18.17 11.71 4.26
N MET A 742 -18.81 10.56 4.55
CA MET A 742 -19.39 10.27 5.87
C MET A 742 -18.32 9.90 6.90
N LEU A 743 -17.30 9.12 6.51
CA LEU A 743 -16.16 8.78 7.37
C LEU A 743 -15.37 10.04 7.77
N LEU A 744 -15.17 10.98 6.85
CA LEU A 744 -14.55 12.27 7.16
C LEU A 744 -15.39 13.07 8.18
N VAL A 745 -16.72 13.07 8.04
CA VAL A 745 -17.62 13.74 9.00
C VAL A 745 -17.66 13.02 10.36
N MET A 746 -17.52 11.69 10.38
CA MET A 746 -17.44 10.89 11.61
C MET A 746 -16.19 11.29 12.41
N GLY A 747 -14.99 11.18 11.83
CA GLY A 747 -13.75 11.58 12.52
C GLY A 747 -13.73 13.06 12.94
N ASP A 748 -14.37 13.94 12.16
CA ASP A 748 -14.54 15.35 12.50
C ASP A 748 -15.53 15.57 13.67
N ILE A 749 -16.47 14.65 13.93
CA ILE A 749 -17.33 14.64 15.12
C ILE A 749 -16.60 14.05 16.33
N GLU A 750 -15.83 12.97 16.14
CA GLU A 750 -15.04 12.32 17.20
C GLU A 750 -13.97 13.25 17.77
N ALA A 751 -13.21 13.93 16.91
CA ALA A 751 -12.25 14.94 17.34
C ALA A 751 -12.91 16.08 18.15
N LYS A 752 -14.20 16.36 17.93
CA LYS A 752 -14.99 17.31 18.73
C LYS A 752 -15.47 16.69 20.05
N ARG A 753 -15.97 15.45 20.05
CA ARG A 753 -16.31 14.64 21.25
C ARG A 753 -15.12 14.61 22.21
N ASP A 754 -13.96 14.20 21.72
CA ASP A 754 -12.77 13.99 22.54
C ASP A 754 -12.15 15.32 22.97
N GLY A 755 -12.25 16.34 22.10
CA GLY A 755 -11.94 17.74 22.43
C GLY A 755 -12.91 18.38 23.45
N TYR A 756 -14.08 17.78 23.73
CA TYR A 756 -14.97 18.17 24.82
C TYR A 756 -14.75 17.31 26.08
N ARG A 757 -14.63 15.98 25.97
CA ARG A 757 -14.25 15.07 27.08
C ARG A 757 -12.94 15.52 27.74
N SER A 758 -11.94 15.93 26.96
CA SER A 758 -10.68 16.48 27.49
C SER A 758 -10.87 17.76 28.32
N LYS A 759 -11.78 18.65 27.92
CA LYS A 759 -12.07 19.89 28.66
C LYS A 759 -12.81 19.63 29.97
N ILE A 760 -13.62 18.57 30.06
CA ILE A 760 -14.23 18.14 31.32
C ILE A 760 -13.14 17.67 32.30
N ARG A 761 -12.21 16.82 31.84
CA ARG A 761 -11.04 16.40 32.64
C ARG A 761 -10.18 17.60 33.09
N GLU A 762 -9.91 18.58 32.22
CA GLU A 762 -9.19 19.82 32.58
C GLU A 762 -9.90 20.66 33.65
N MET A 763 -11.24 20.59 33.73
CA MET A 763 -12.04 21.28 34.74
C MET A 763 -12.25 20.46 36.03
N GLY A 764 -11.66 19.25 36.11
CA GLY A 764 -11.77 18.37 37.28
C GLY A 764 -13.10 17.61 37.38
N GLY A 765 -13.89 17.55 36.30
CA GLY A 765 -15.08 16.71 36.23
C GLY A 765 -14.73 15.26 35.89
N GLU A 766 -15.46 14.32 36.48
CA GLU A 766 -15.41 12.92 36.08
C GLU A 766 -16.10 12.78 34.72
N VAL A 767 -15.35 12.38 33.69
CA VAL A 767 -15.94 11.88 32.44
C VAL A 767 -16.38 10.46 32.73
N SER A 768 -17.68 10.20 32.70
CA SER A 768 -18.19 8.84 32.73
C SER A 768 -17.70 8.12 31.47
N GLU A 769 -16.73 7.25 31.65
CA GLU A 769 -16.45 6.16 30.74
C GLU A 769 -17.63 5.17 30.90
N GLU A 770 -18.75 5.48 30.24
CA GLU A 770 -19.56 4.42 29.64
C GLU A 770 -18.58 3.66 28.75
N GLU A 771 -18.17 2.49 29.23
CA GLU A 771 -17.44 1.51 28.45
C GLU A 771 -18.29 1.26 27.20
N SER A 772 -17.67 1.36 26.02
CA SER A 772 -18.23 0.62 24.90
C SER A 772 -18.15 -0.84 25.30
N GLU A 773 -19.32 -1.49 25.34
CA GLU A 773 -19.37 -2.92 25.09
C GLU A 773 -18.89 -3.06 23.64
N ASP A 774 -17.56 -3.18 23.49
CA ASP A 774 -16.89 -3.52 22.24
C ASP A 774 -17.31 -4.97 21.94
N ASP A 775 -18.51 -5.13 21.36
CA ASP A 775 -18.91 -6.36 20.70
C ASP A 775 -17.80 -6.69 19.69
N GLU A 776 -17.07 -7.77 19.95
CA GLU A 776 -16.04 -8.29 19.05
C GLU A 776 -16.75 -8.81 17.79
N ASP A 777 -17.08 -7.92 16.85
CA ASP A 777 -17.58 -8.25 15.52
C ASP A 777 -16.57 -9.20 14.85
N GLU A 778 -16.88 -10.49 14.89
CA GLU A 778 -16.10 -11.53 14.22
C GLU A 778 -16.05 -11.19 12.72
N GLU A 779 -14.84 -11.04 12.15
CA GLU A 779 -14.68 -10.75 10.72
C GLU A 779 -15.18 -11.95 9.89
N ASP A 780 -16.46 -11.92 9.51
CA ASP A 780 -17.11 -12.88 8.61
C ASP A 780 -16.42 -12.86 7.22
N GLU A 781 -15.38 -13.69 7.06
CA GLU A 781 -14.83 -14.12 5.77
C GLU A 781 -15.86 -14.99 5.01
N GLU A 782 -16.91 -14.40 4.44
CA GLU A 782 -17.80 -15.07 3.46
C GLU A 782 -17.47 -14.73 1.99
N GLU A 783 -17.78 -15.69 1.10
CA GLU A 783 -17.24 -15.88 -0.27
C GLU A 783 -17.89 -15.07 -1.43
#